data_AF-A0A3D3P4S1-F1
#
_entry.id   AF-A0A3D3P4S1-F1
#
_cell.length_a   1.000
_cell.length_b   1.000
_cell.length_c   1.000
_cell.angle_alpha   90.00
_cell.angle_beta   90.00
_cell.angle_gamma   90.00
#
_symmetry.space_group_name_H-M   'P 1'
#
loop_
_entity.id
_entity.type
_entity.pdbx_description
1 polymer ?
#
loop_
_entity_poly.entity_id
_entity_poly.type
_entity_poly.pdbx_seq_one_letter_code
_entity_poly.pdbx_strand_id
1 'polypeptide(L)'
;PQTETSFGEDPERKIQGTYFRKNFTVEEIENVRALILTYLADDGVVFYLNGSEIHKDNFNPTLDTGLNPSQEITIAPDHLRKGMNTIAAFVTLATPTSPALRFGASLEIELGSTLTLVDHITFDQQVDDISYGRSIINPAAWIFMAQPTPGKANSSPIVSKLRETSTSPTFTPEGGLYELPLTLIITSIGEEIRFTTDGSNPTPTSALYTGPIELTGTTVVRARTFGLGKVPSEIITHSYFVGESFEDGLPIISITAPDKTLFDPQLGIYGNRNLSGGNIHKGVDAPGNLEFFPTDGGKGFSINGAFRLGGENNFLAHPQKALNFAIRGRYGDDALNYDLFPESGVGTFTSLTLREGGDDWGKAHLTDAIWNAIVDGRMEVETNRYRPAAMFINGNYWGLYNIRDRWDENWFFQEYGTDNGDYDHVRFDRSALSLENGKSDDWRELFGFLTKPHLSNQEAWKVVESEIDVDSLVDFTICETFGGNTSWQGNREAWQDNRSNGKWRWLLPDMDRTFGNTSIQSNVTSFIVGETTVSRMRKFPNFRNRLAQRAAAHLTSTLSANRLKRLIEKLGAAAAPEIPRQHSRWSNPTESNYTASLERMKNFVDLQEGRFLDEIGSNTVETPLANLTLSTTGEGSFKFAGVKLKAQTFKAFEDTPAEIEAIPAPGFRFERWAGLDGGAKTILKFTGDTTITAHFSPDSSTKISGTLLSDLTLKPENSPYIITEDLLIPTGTTLSVEPGVTLQFQSGINLRVFGTLRVEGSNEAKVVFKGDDGVTWGGLSFEKTTTPSILNHLILRNASRGKRPLIYPSAISGLDAEVEMNFIDIGESRGPLFFQGGNIILRDSLIAIPLSGDGLNVKQGRAQTLRCTFIGNQSPDTDAIDYDGVIDGIIRDCRIYDFQGFNSDGIDIGEECLNCLIEGNSIFYSSDKGVSVGQGSTITLKNNLIVGCPLGIAVKDARSSVLIDQNTIVNCETGAAAYEKNFGSGGGQAVVTNCIFSNCEQNISNDSISSITVAYSLSDTTLLSGTKNLLGDPIFANADALNFELTAGSPALNAGDPQHQNDPDGTRVDMGALYRYSPDDYPFTQTPTIVINEVLANSGAASDWVELYNRSNDSLEIGGWFLSDSKSNLMKFRISP
;
A
#
# COMPACT_ATOMS: atom_id res chain seq x y z
N PRO A 1 44.41 -16.46 44.90
CA PRO A 1 45.20 -17.34 44.00
C PRO A 1 46.52 -16.67 43.58
N GLN A 2 47.65 -17.35 43.74
CA GLN A 2 48.88 -16.98 43.01
C GLN A 2 48.78 -17.63 41.63
N THR A 3 48.90 -16.83 40.57
CA THR A 3 49.07 -17.34 39.21
C THR A 3 50.51 -17.83 39.08
N GLU A 4 50.73 -19.09 38.67
CA GLU A 4 52.07 -19.55 38.34
C GLU A 4 52.55 -18.90 37.04
N THR A 5 53.70 -18.22 37.10
CA THR A 5 54.36 -17.69 35.91
C THR A 5 55.12 -18.81 35.21
N SER A 6 54.50 -19.40 34.18
CA SER A 6 55.21 -20.26 33.23
C SER A 6 56.20 -19.43 32.41
N PHE A 7 57.38 -19.99 32.11
CA PHE A 7 58.43 -19.31 31.35
C PHE A 7 58.45 -19.66 29.85
N GLY A 8 57.43 -20.38 29.36
CA GLY A 8 57.40 -20.95 28.01
C GLY A 8 57.96 -22.38 27.96
N GLU A 9 57.95 -22.99 26.77
CA GLU A 9 58.29 -24.41 26.58
C GLU A 9 59.80 -24.72 26.61
N ASP A 10 60.66 -23.68 26.53
CA ASP A 10 62.12 -23.80 26.59
C ASP A 10 62.66 -23.14 27.87
N PRO A 11 63.08 -23.92 28.89
CA PRO A 11 63.53 -23.38 30.18
C PRO A 11 64.87 -22.62 30.12
N GLU A 12 65.62 -22.73 29.01
CA GLU A 12 66.83 -21.92 28.77
C GLU A 12 66.48 -20.51 28.25
N ARG A 13 65.28 -20.30 27.69
CA ARG A 13 64.80 -19.03 27.10
C ARG A 13 63.74 -18.33 27.93
N LYS A 14 64.10 -17.95 29.16
CA LYS A 14 63.21 -17.20 30.06
C LYS A 14 63.06 -15.75 29.60
N ILE A 15 61.86 -15.39 29.13
CA ILE A 15 61.46 -14.00 28.84
C ILE A 15 61.64 -13.16 30.12
N GLN A 16 62.39 -12.08 30.04
CA GLN A 16 62.66 -11.20 31.18
C GLN A 16 61.70 -10.01 31.17
N GLY A 17 61.15 -9.66 32.34
CA GLY A 17 60.15 -8.61 32.44
C GLY A 17 59.63 -8.40 33.86
N THR A 18 58.76 -7.39 34.03
CA THR A 18 58.15 -7.02 35.32
C THR A 18 56.63 -6.97 35.22
N TYR A 19 55.94 -7.56 36.20
CA TYR A 19 54.49 -7.49 36.34
C TYR A 19 54.05 -6.29 37.18
N PHE A 20 53.15 -5.49 36.62
CA PHE A 20 52.38 -4.46 37.31
C PHE A 20 50.92 -4.90 37.43
N ARG A 21 50.23 -4.49 38.50
CA ARG A 21 48.80 -4.77 38.68
C ARG A 21 48.11 -3.71 39.52
N LYS A 22 46.85 -3.43 39.21
CA LYS A 22 45.99 -2.48 39.94
C LYS A 22 44.57 -3.03 40.01
N ASN A 23 43.98 -2.93 41.21
CA ASN A 23 42.58 -3.24 41.42
C ASN A 23 41.75 -1.94 41.37
N PHE A 24 40.55 -2.04 40.81
CA PHE A 24 39.53 -0.99 40.75
C PHE A 24 38.14 -1.63 40.90
N THR A 25 37.09 -0.83 41.04
CA THR A 25 35.74 -1.34 41.32
C THR A 25 34.73 -0.71 40.35
N VAL A 26 33.81 -1.52 39.83
CA VAL A 26 32.74 -1.09 38.90
C VAL A 26 31.43 -1.71 39.39
N GLU A 27 30.56 -0.90 39.99
CA GLU A 27 29.31 -1.39 40.59
C GLU A 27 28.16 -1.52 39.56
N GLU A 28 28.25 -0.82 38.43
CA GLU A 28 27.30 -0.89 37.30
C GLU A 28 28.11 -1.09 36.02
N ILE A 29 28.02 -2.29 35.42
CA ILE A 29 28.70 -2.59 34.14
C ILE A 29 27.82 -2.16 32.98
N GLU A 30 26.51 -2.27 33.16
CA GLU A 30 25.43 -1.94 32.25
C GLU A 30 25.49 -0.51 31.66
N ASN A 31 26.20 0.41 32.34
CA ASN A 31 26.42 1.79 31.91
C ASN A 31 27.77 2.03 31.19
N VAL A 32 28.65 1.03 31.09
CA VAL A 32 30.00 1.12 30.48
C VAL A 32 29.96 0.78 28.99
N ARG A 33 30.42 1.69 28.14
CA ARG A 33 30.49 1.50 26.68
C ARG A 33 31.86 0.98 26.22
N ALA A 34 32.94 1.51 26.77
CA ALA A 34 34.29 1.18 26.38
C ALA A 34 35.29 1.37 27.52
N LEU A 35 36.44 0.71 27.39
CA LEU A 35 37.64 0.95 28.19
C LEU A 35 38.73 1.55 27.31
N ILE A 36 39.22 2.74 27.65
CA ILE A 36 40.33 3.37 26.93
C ILE A 36 41.62 3.10 27.71
N LEU A 37 42.54 2.35 27.11
CA LEU A 37 43.85 2.04 27.68
C LEU A 37 44.93 2.85 26.96
N THR A 38 45.45 3.86 27.65
CA THR A 38 46.56 4.69 27.19
C THR A 38 47.84 4.23 27.89
N TYR A 39 48.91 3.91 27.15
CA TYR A 39 50.14 3.37 27.73
C TYR A 39 51.44 3.81 27.04
N LEU A 40 52.52 3.73 27.82
CA LEU A 40 53.91 3.96 27.45
C LEU A 40 54.75 2.78 27.95
N ALA A 41 55.47 2.12 27.04
CA ALA A 41 56.41 1.04 27.34
C ALA A 41 57.70 1.19 26.51
N ASP A 42 58.83 0.83 27.12
CA ASP A 42 60.17 0.90 26.50
C ASP A 42 60.32 -0.22 25.45
N ASP A 43 60.57 -1.46 25.90
CA ASP A 43 60.82 -2.62 25.03
C ASP A 43 59.52 -3.29 24.51
N GLY A 44 58.69 -3.89 25.38
CA GLY A 44 57.43 -4.52 24.97
C GLY A 44 56.47 -4.80 26.12
N VAL A 45 55.18 -5.02 25.86
CA VAL A 45 54.14 -5.16 26.89
C VAL A 45 52.96 -6.05 26.49
N VAL A 46 52.31 -6.66 27.47
CA VAL A 46 51.01 -7.34 27.34
C VAL A 46 50.12 -6.99 28.53
N PHE A 47 48.83 -6.78 28.28
CA PHE A 47 47.83 -6.40 29.27
C PHE A 47 46.77 -7.50 29.48
N TYR A 48 46.33 -7.64 30.73
CA TYR A 48 45.33 -8.61 31.16
C TYR A 48 44.27 -7.96 32.05
N LEU A 49 42.98 -8.12 31.73
CA LEU A 49 41.85 -7.74 32.59
C LEU A 49 41.23 -8.99 33.19
N ASN A 50 41.18 -9.07 34.52
CA ASN A 50 40.61 -10.19 35.29
C ASN A 50 41.18 -11.59 34.94
N GLY A 51 42.35 -11.64 34.27
CA GLY A 51 43.04 -12.84 33.82
C GLY A 51 42.94 -13.12 32.32
N SER A 52 42.01 -12.48 31.59
CA SER A 52 41.94 -12.54 30.13
C SER A 52 42.96 -11.58 29.51
N GLU A 53 43.63 -11.98 28.43
CA GLU A 53 44.49 -11.07 27.65
C GLU A 53 43.61 -10.08 26.86
N ILE A 54 43.94 -8.79 26.92
CA ILE A 54 43.15 -7.73 26.25
C ILE A 54 43.95 -6.97 25.17
N HIS A 55 45.28 -6.92 25.30
CA HIS A 55 46.17 -6.27 24.33
C HIS A 55 47.61 -6.76 24.47
N LYS A 56 48.37 -6.75 23.37
CA LYS A 56 49.77 -7.15 23.31
C LYS A 56 50.53 -6.33 22.27
N ASP A 57 51.70 -5.84 22.64
CA ASP A 57 52.53 -4.95 21.82
C ASP A 57 54.03 -5.24 22.00
N ASN A 58 54.77 -5.31 20.89
CA ASN A 58 56.20 -5.68 20.77
C ASN A 58 56.69 -6.80 21.73
N PHE A 59 55.85 -7.80 22.02
CA PHE A 59 56.07 -8.73 23.13
C PHE A 59 57.23 -9.71 22.87
N ASN A 60 58.13 -9.83 23.85
CA ASN A 60 59.42 -10.55 23.73
C ASN A 60 60.32 -10.02 22.59
N PRO A 61 60.75 -8.75 22.66
CA PRO A 61 61.57 -8.11 21.65
C PRO A 61 63.01 -8.63 21.67
N THR A 62 63.70 -8.56 20.52
CA THR A 62 65.08 -9.05 20.34
C THR A 62 66.12 -7.94 20.16
N LEU A 63 65.68 -6.68 20.21
CA LEU A 63 66.49 -5.47 20.11
C LEU A 63 65.93 -4.45 21.11
N ASP A 64 66.84 -3.71 21.77
CA ASP A 64 66.52 -2.62 22.70
C ASP A 64 65.80 -1.48 21.95
N THR A 65 64.56 -1.19 22.30
CA THR A 65 63.77 -0.09 21.70
C THR A 65 63.53 1.00 22.73
N GLY A 66 64.16 2.16 22.53
CA GLY A 66 63.97 3.31 23.42
C GLY A 66 62.55 3.88 23.33
N LEU A 67 61.96 4.13 24.52
CA LEU A 67 60.59 4.59 24.79
C LEU A 67 59.72 4.96 23.58
N ASN A 68 58.78 4.07 23.28
CA ASN A 68 57.74 4.33 22.28
C ASN A 68 56.91 5.57 22.64
N PRO A 69 56.37 6.32 21.65
CA PRO A 69 55.37 7.34 21.91
C PRO A 69 54.11 6.72 22.52
N SER A 70 53.32 7.52 23.25
CA SER A 70 52.14 7.01 23.96
C SER A 70 51.17 6.37 22.97
N GLN A 71 50.84 5.10 23.22
CA GLN A 71 49.81 4.38 22.50
C GLN A 71 48.48 4.54 23.23
N GLU A 72 47.38 4.54 22.49
CA GLU A 72 46.03 4.56 23.03
C GLU A 72 45.17 3.60 22.23
N ILE A 73 44.41 2.77 22.93
CA ILE A 73 43.51 1.79 22.31
C ILE A 73 42.18 1.70 23.06
N THR A 74 41.12 1.48 22.30
CA THR A 74 39.78 1.18 22.82
C THR A 74 39.61 -0.33 22.96
N ILE A 75 39.15 -0.78 24.13
CA ILE A 75 38.96 -2.18 24.50
C ILE A 75 37.51 -2.39 24.90
N ALA A 76 36.91 -3.50 24.46
CA ALA A 76 35.53 -3.86 24.81
C ALA A 76 35.37 -4.11 26.33
N PRO A 77 34.24 -3.74 26.94
CA PRO A 77 34.01 -3.91 28.39
C PRO A 77 33.79 -5.38 28.82
N ASP A 78 33.66 -6.31 27.88
CA ASP A 78 33.24 -7.72 28.00
C ASP A 78 34.02 -8.59 29.02
N HIS A 79 35.11 -8.08 29.58
CA HIS A 79 35.93 -8.76 30.58
C HIS A 79 35.85 -8.12 31.98
N LEU A 80 35.11 -7.03 32.13
CA LEU A 80 34.69 -6.46 33.42
C LEU A 80 33.74 -7.41 34.17
N ARG A 81 33.65 -7.22 35.50
CA ARG A 81 32.75 -7.92 36.41
C ARG A 81 32.23 -6.94 37.46
N LYS A 82 31.02 -7.16 37.97
CA LYS A 82 30.38 -6.28 38.98
C LYS A 82 31.17 -6.37 40.29
N GLY A 83 31.46 -5.22 40.90
CA GLY A 83 32.39 -5.11 42.02
C GLY A 83 33.86 -5.04 41.57
N MET A 84 34.75 -5.79 42.22
CA MET A 84 36.20 -5.60 42.08
C MET A 84 36.81 -6.25 40.84
N ASN A 85 37.47 -5.44 40.03
CA ASN A 85 38.23 -5.79 38.84
C ASN A 85 39.75 -5.66 39.08
N THR A 86 40.56 -6.35 38.28
CA THR A 86 42.03 -6.25 38.32
C THR A 86 42.59 -6.12 36.90
N ILE A 87 43.23 -4.99 36.61
CA ILE A 87 44.07 -4.82 35.41
C ILE A 87 45.52 -5.17 35.78
N ALA A 88 46.21 -5.88 34.90
CA ALA A 88 47.62 -6.22 35.03
C ALA A 88 48.36 -6.00 33.70
N ALA A 89 49.65 -5.69 33.79
CA ALA A 89 50.55 -5.52 32.65
C ALA A 89 51.84 -6.30 32.91
N PHE A 90 52.36 -6.99 31.90
CA PHE A 90 53.69 -7.59 31.93
C PHE A 90 54.57 -6.89 30.89
N VAL A 91 55.55 -6.14 31.38
CA VAL A 91 56.49 -5.38 30.54
C VAL A 91 57.75 -6.21 30.35
N THR A 92 58.04 -6.62 29.11
CA THR A 92 59.21 -7.42 28.74
C THR A 92 60.39 -6.54 28.35
N LEU A 93 61.61 -6.95 28.67
CA LEU A 93 62.85 -6.29 28.27
C LEU A 93 63.57 -7.09 27.16
N ALA A 94 64.20 -6.39 26.22
CA ALA A 94 64.98 -7.00 25.14
C ALA A 94 66.33 -7.55 25.62
N THR A 95 66.92 -6.96 26.67
CA THR A 95 68.16 -7.46 27.28
C THR A 95 68.12 -7.38 28.82
N PRO A 96 68.87 -8.24 29.54
CA PRO A 96 68.97 -8.20 31.01
C PRO A 96 69.63 -6.93 31.57
N THR A 97 70.16 -6.09 30.69
CA THR A 97 71.02 -4.94 31.00
C THR A 97 70.42 -3.59 30.58
N SER A 98 69.17 -3.57 30.10
CA SER A 98 68.48 -2.30 29.81
C SER A 98 68.41 -1.44 31.10
N PRO A 99 68.96 -0.22 31.10
CA PRO A 99 69.17 0.55 32.32
C PRO A 99 67.92 1.31 32.81
N ALA A 100 66.79 1.21 32.09
CA ALA A 100 65.69 2.15 32.26
C ALA A 100 64.30 1.55 31.96
N LEU A 101 63.90 0.47 32.64
CA LEU A 101 62.50 -0.01 32.57
C LEU A 101 61.53 1.13 32.92
N ARG A 102 60.85 1.63 31.90
CA ARG A 102 59.88 2.72 31.96
C ARG A 102 58.52 2.18 31.54
N PHE A 103 57.55 2.40 32.40
CA PHE A 103 56.18 2.00 32.17
C PHE A 103 55.22 3.04 32.75
N GLY A 104 54.21 3.41 31.99
CA GLY A 104 53.07 4.19 32.45
C GLY A 104 51.81 3.70 31.73
N ALA A 105 50.69 3.64 32.44
CA ALA A 105 49.40 3.34 31.85
C ALA A 105 48.26 3.97 32.64
N SER A 106 47.26 4.48 31.93
CA SER A 106 45.93 4.86 32.44
C SER A 106 44.88 3.97 31.79
N LEU A 107 43.83 3.67 32.55
CA LEU A 107 42.64 2.96 32.07
C LEU A 107 41.44 3.81 32.44
N GLU A 108 40.78 4.37 31.44
CA GLU A 108 39.60 5.21 31.59
C GLU A 108 38.35 4.45 31.15
N ILE A 109 37.20 4.81 31.73
CA ILE A 109 35.93 4.10 31.56
C ILE A 109 34.94 5.06 30.92
N GLU A 110 34.52 4.77 29.69
CA GLU A 110 33.50 5.55 29.00
C GLU A 110 32.10 5.10 29.44
N LEU A 111 31.30 6.03 29.96
CA LEU A 111 29.92 5.82 30.39
C LEU A 111 28.96 6.57 29.45
N GLY A 112 27.77 6.02 29.17
CA GLY A 112 26.80 6.77 28.35
C GLY A 112 25.37 6.22 28.32
N SER A 113 24.42 7.12 28.55
CA SER A 113 22.97 6.87 28.64
C SER A 113 22.20 7.05 27.32
N THR A 114 20.87 7.08 27.41
CA THR A 114 19.86 7.13 26.33
C THR A 114 20.02 8.27 25.31
N LEU A 115 19.35 8.11 24.15
CA LEU A 115 19.14 9.16 23.16
C LEU A 115 18.24 10.28 23.71
N THR A 116 18.45 11.49 23.21
CA THR A 116 17.55 12.64 23.39
C THR A 116 17.11 13.11 22.00
N LEU A 117 15.81 13.31 21.78
CA LEU A 117 15.31 14.01 20.59
C LEU A 117 16.05 15.34 20.47
N VAL A 118 16.50 15.70 19.27
CA VAL A 118 17.14 17.00 19.03
C VAL A 118 16.09 18.00 18.60
N ASP A 119 15.39 17.77 17.49
CA ASP A 119 14.65 18.84 16.83
C ASP A 119 13.30 18.34 16.26
N HIS A 120 12.18 19.04 16.53
CA HIS A 120 10.90 19.03 15.78
C HIS A 120 10.35 20.45 15.45
N ILE A 121 9.69 20.63 14.32
CA ILE A 121 8.97 21.87 13.96
C ILE A 121 7.52 21.46 13.82
N THR A 122 6.63 22.24 14.44
CA THR A 122 5.20 22.16 14.20
C THR A 122 4.81 23.39 13.39
N PHE A 123 4.74 23.19 12.07
CA PHE A 123 4.00 24.06 11.18
C PHE A 123 2.57 23.53 11.08
N ASP A 124 1.60 24.44 11.09
CA ASP A 124 0.19 24.09 10.80
C ASP A 124 0.06 23.67 9.33
N GLN A 125 -1.13 23.16 8.93
CA GLN A 125 -1.43 22.71 7.57
C GLN A 125 -0.83 23.64 6.50
N GLN A 126 0.11 23.13 5.71
CA GLN A 126 0.69 23.90 4.62
C GLN A 126 -0.32 24.04 3.49
N VAL A 127 -0.33 25.21 2.86
CA VAL A 127 -1.18 25.49 1.70
C VAL A 127 -0.38 25.15 0.44
N ASP A 128 -0.91 24.28 -0.41
CA ASP A 128 -0.23 23.87 -1.63
C ASP A 128 0.10 25.04 -2.55
N ASP A 129 1.20 24.90 -3.29
CA ASP A 129 1.77 25.91 -4.18
C ASP A 129 2.22 27.22 -3.48
N ILE A 130 2.15 27.30 -2.14
CA ILE A 130 2.61 28.42 -1.31
C ILE A 130 3.88 28.05 -0.54
N SER A 131 4.94 28.84 -0.72
CA SER A 131 6.20 28.67 0.03
C SER A 131 6.10 29.34 1.40
N TYR A 132 6.13 28.56 2.48
CA TYR A 132 6.50 29.05 3.80
C TYR A 132 8.02 29.25 3.86
N GLY A 133 8.49 30.28 4.56
CA GLY A 133 9.92 30.59 4.65
C GLY A 133 10.22 31.86 5.43
N ARG A 134 11.46 32.03 5.88
CA ARG A 134 11.87 33.22 6.65
C ARG A 134 11.74 34.52 5.86
N SER A 135 11.27 35.58 6.52
CA SER A 135 11.14 36.90 5.91
C SER A 135 12.50 37.56 5.65
N ILE A 136 12.69 38.07 4.42
CA ILE A 136 13.83 38.91 4.02
C ILE A 136 13.95 40.21 4.83
N ILE A 137 12.89 40.63 5.53
CA ILE A 137 12.86 41.84 6.37
C ILE A 137 13.07 41.52 7.86
N ASN A 138 12.64 40.32 8.31
CA ASN A 138 12.83 39.84 9.68
C ASN A 138 13.02 38.31 9.68
N PRO A 139 14.26 37.80 9.70
CA PRO A 139 14.53 36.35 9.65
C PRO A 139 14.00 35.54 10.85
N ALA A 140 13.57 36.20 11.94
CA ALA A 140 12.88 35.55 13.05
C ALA A 140 11.35 35.44 12.85
N ALA A 141 10.82 35.93 11.73
CA ALA A 141 9.42 35.81 11.35
C ALA A 141 9.26 34.99 10.07
N TRP A 142 8.47 33.93 10.17
CA TRP A 142 8.03 33.11 9.06
C TRP A 142 6.93 33.80 8.26
N ILE A 143 7.00 33.73 6.94
CA ILE A 143 6.00 34.29 6.03
C ILE A 143 5.67 33.29 4.92
N PHE A 144 4.47 33.43 4.37
CA PHE A 144 4.00 32.67 3.22
C PHE A 144 4.12 33.49 1.94
N MET A 145 4.51 32.84 0.85
CA MET A 145 4.84 33.48 -0.43
C MET A 145 4.28 32.70 -1.62
N ALA A 146 3.79 33.39 -2.64
CA ALA A 146 3.04 32.80 -3.75
C ALA A 146 3.86 31.92 -4.72
N GLN A 147 5.18 31.82 -4.55
CA GLN A 147 6.13 30.98 -5.30
C GLN A 147 7.42 30.80 -4.45
N PRO A 148 8.13 29.67 -4.49
CA PRO A 148 9.40 29.46 -3.78
C PRO A 148 10.62 30.12 -4.48
N THR A 149 11.69 30.38 -3.72
CA THR A 149 12.92 31.05 -4.21
C THR A 149 14.22 30.31 -3.86
N PRO A 150 14.38 29.02 -4.21
CA PRO A 150 15.54 28.21 -3.81
C PRO A 150 16.88 28.82 -4.29
N GLY A 151 17.88 28.79 -3.40
CA GLY A 151 19.22 29.34 -3.64
C GLY A 151 19.28 30.86 -3.79
N LYS A 152 18.23 31.59 -3.41
CA LYS A 152 18.09 33.06 -3.51
C LYS A 152 17.41 33.60 -2.25
N ALA A 153 17.33 34.93 -2.13
CA ALA A 153 16.61 35.56 -1.04
C ALA A 153 15.08 35.48 -1.27
N ASN A 154 14.34 35.33 -0.16
CA ASN A 154 12.88 35.18 -0.14
C ASN A 154 12.15 36.48 -0.55
N SER A 155 11.96 36.65 -1.85
CA SER A 155 11.49 37.90 -2.49
C SER A 155 10.23 37.74 -3.36
N SER A 156 9.46 36.68 -3.12
CA SER A 156 8.21 36.36 -3.84
C SER A 156 7.01 37.10 -3.23
N PRO A 157 5.91 37.36 -3.96
CA PRO A 157 4.75 38.08 -3.43
C PRO A 157 4.17 37.42 -2.17
N ILE A 158 3.96 38.21 -1.12
CA ILE A 158 3.49 37.74 0.19
C ILE A 158 2.01 37.33 0.11
N VAL A 159 1.69 36.14 0.60
CA VAL A 159 0.33 35.69 0.85
C VAL A 159 -0.02 36.04 2.30
N SER A 160 -0.81 37.09 2.48
CA SER A 160 -1.21 37.63 3.78
C SER A 160 -2.64 37.25 4.19
N LYS A 161 -3.40 36.65 3.28
CA LYS A 161 -4.77 36.16 3.44
C LYS A 161 -4.84 34.69 3.02
N LEU A 162 -4.10 33.84 3.73
CA LEU A 162 -4.03 32.39 3.46
C LEU A 162 -5.41 31.69 3.53
N ARG A 163 -6.36 32.30 4.26
CA ARG A 163 -7.75 31.84 4.43
C ARG A 163 -8.68 32.25 3.28
N GLU A 164 -8.17 33.01 2.32
CA GLU A 164 -8.91 33.46 1.15
C GLU A 164 -8.23 32.93 -0.09
N THR A 165 -8.76 31.86 -0.66
CA THR A 165 -8.38 31.39 -1.99
C THR A 165 -9.05 32.25 -3.07
N SER A 166 -8.39 32.36 -4.22
CA SER A 166 -8.94 33.01 -5.41
C SER A 166 -9.86 32.04 -6.16
N THR A 167 -10.88 32.56 -6.81
CA THR A 167 -11.97 31.76 -7.39
C THR A 167 -11.47 31.11 -8.68
N SER A 168 -11.42 29.77 -8.72
CA SER A 168 -10.98 29.00 -9.89
C SER A 168 -11.71 29.45 -11.17
N PRO A 169 -10.99 29.70 -12.28
CA PRO A 169 -11.60 30.22 -13.50
C PRO A 169 -12.48 29.17 -14.17
N THR A 170 -13.71 29.53 -14.53
CA THR A 170 -14.61 28.69 -15.31
C THR A 170 -14.40 28.92 -16.81
N PHE A 171 -14.48 27.85 -17.60
CA PHE A 171 -14.29 27.86 -19.04
C PHE A 171 -15.64 27.67 -19.74
N THR A 172 -15.81 28.24 -20.93
CA THR A 172 -16.98 27.98 -21.78
C THR A 172 -16.60 28.09 -23.25
N PRO A 173 -16.77 27.02 -24.06
CA PRO A 173 -17.19 25.68 -23.65
C PRO A 173 -16.07 24.92 -22.91
N GLU A 174 -16.40 23.73 -22.39
CA GLU A 174 -15.50 22.78 -21.73
C GLU A 174 -14.42 22.22 -22.69
N GLY A 175 -13.35 21.65 -22.14
CA GLY A 175 -12.38 20.86 -22.91
C GLY A 175 -13.02 19.65 -23.62
N GLY A 176 -12.53 19.29 -24.80
CA GLY A 176 -13.14 18.25 -25.65
C GLY A 176 -12.85 18.39 -27.14
N LEU A 177 -13.55 17.61 -27.97
CA LEU A 177 -13.40 17.57 -29.42
C LEU A 177 -14.39 18.50 -30.12
N TYR A 178 -13.94 19.20 -31.17
CA TYR A 178 -14.72 20.21 -31.91
C TYR A 178 -14.44 20.15 -33.42
N GLU A 179 -15.47 19.95 -34.25
CA GLU A 179 -15.33 19.92 -35.72
C GLU A 179 -14.90 21.26 -36.34
N LEU A 180 -15.21 22.38 -35.67
CA LEU A 180 -15.04 23.74 -36.18
C LEU A 180 -14.36 24.64 -35.13
N PRO A 181 -13.67 25.72 -35.56
CA PRO A 181 -13.15 26.74 -34.67
C PRO A 181 -14.19 27.28 -33.69
N LEU A 182 -13.77 27.50 -32.44
CA LEU A 182 -14.62 27.96 -31.36
C LEU A 182 -14.06 29.23 -30.71
N THR A 183 -14.92 29.94 -29.97
CA THR A 183 -14.50 31.03 -29.08
C THR A 183 -14.54 30.53 -27.64
N LEU A 184 -13.38 30.43 -27.00
CA LEU A 184 -13.25 30.17 -25.58
C LEU A 184 -13.48 31.47 -24.79
N ILE A 185 -14.40 31.40 -23.83
CA ILE A 185 -14.61 32.42 -22.80
C ILE A 185 -14.13 31.83 -21.47
N ILE A 186 -13.28 32.58 -20.76
CA ILE A 186 -12.86 32.27 -19.37
C ILE A 186 -13.46 33.33 -18.44
N THR A 187 -13.99 32.93 -17.29
CA THR A 187 -14.61 33.85 -16.31
C THR A 187 -14.22 33.54 -14.86
N SER A 188 -14.17 34.58 -14.02
CA SER A 188 -14.02 34.49 -12.56
C SER A 188 -14.55 35.76 -11.88
N ILE A 189 -14.76 35.71 -10.56
CA ILE A 189 -15.48 36.74 -9.79
C ILE A 189 -14.51 37.78 -9.22
N GLY A 190 -14.19 38.80 -10.01
CA GLY A 190 -13.53 40.03 -9.53
C GLY A 190 -12.01 39.94 -9.33
N GLU A 191 -11.36 38.92 -9.88
CA GLU A 191 -9.93 38.62 -9.70
C GLU A 191 -9.20 38.52 -11.05
N GLU A 192 -7.88 38.72 -11.07
CA GLU A 192 -7.11 38.65 -12.31
C GLU A 192 -6.94 37.20 -12.78
N ILE A 193 -7.51 36.88 -13.94
CA ILE A 193 -7.30 35.59 -14.63
C ILE A 193 -5.97 35.65 -15.40
N ARG A 194 -5.04 34.76 -15.05
CA ARG A 194 -3.77 34.56 -15.76
C ARG A 194 -3.79 33.22 -16.48
N PHE A 195 -3.32 33.17 -17.72
CA PHE A 195 -3.38 31.96 -18.54
C PHE A 195 -2.09 31.71 -19.34
N THR A 196 -1.97 30.47 -19.82
CA THR A 196 -0.87 29.95 -20.65
C THR A 196 -1.41 28.96 -21.68
N THR A 197 -0.69 28.79 -22.79
CA THR A 197 -1.03 27.84 -23.88
C THR A 197 0.19 27.03 -24.37
N ASP A 198 1.24 26.98 -23.56
CA ASP A 198 2.55 26.35 -23.80
C ASP A 198 2.86 25.24 -22.76
N GLY A 199 1.81 24.73 -22.13
CA GLY A 199 1.87 23.75 -21.03
C GLY A 199 2.39 24.31 -19.69
N SER A 200 2.96 25.52 -19.65
CA SER A 200 3.55 26.09 -18.43
C SER A 200 2.49 26.46 -17.38
N ASN A 201 2.85 26.44 -16.09
CA ASN A 201 1.95 26.84 -15.00
C ASN A 201 1.69 28.36 -15.05
N PRO A 202 0.43 28.85 -15.01
CA PRO A 202 0.14 30.28 -14.93
C PRO A 202 0.70 30.92 -13.65
N THR A 203 1.45 32.00 -13.81
CA THR A 203 2.09 32.79 -12.74
C THR A 203 1.45 34.17 -12.64
N PRO A 204 1.71 34.97 -11.57
CA PRO A 204 1.33 36.39 -11.53
C PRO A 204 1.89 37.22 -12.71
N THR A 205 2.95 36.73 -13.34
CA THR A 205 3.63 37.33 -14.50
C THR A 205 3.21 36.77 -15.86
N SER A 206 2.34 35.74 -15.91
CA SER A 206 1.83 35.15 -17.17
C SER A 206 0.81 36.09 -17.85
N ALA A 207 0.33 35.70 -19.04
CA ALA A 207 -0.60 36.54 -19.81
C ALA A 207 -1.89 36.81 -19.04
N LEU A 208 -2.28 38.10 -18.97
CA LEU A 208 -3.58 38.51 -18.42
C LEU A 208 -4.67 38.24 -19.46
N TYR A 209 -5.68 37.47 -19.08
CA TYR A 209 -6.87 37.28 -19.90
C TYR A 209 -7.71 38.58 -19.91
N THR A 210 -7.91 39.16 -21.09
CA THR A 210 -8.59 40.47 -21.27
C THR A 210 -9.81 40.41 -22.19
N GLY A 211 -10.12 39.23 -22.74
CA GLY A 211 -11.26 38.99 -23.62
C GLY A 211 -11.21 37.57 -24.22
N PRO A 212 -12.27 37.14 -24.92
CA PRO A 212 -12.38 35.78 -25.45
C PRO A 212 -11.26 35.41 -26.44
N ILE A 213 -10.92 34.11 -26.49
CA ILE A 213 -9.85 33.55 -27.30
C ILE A 213 -10.45 32.72 -28.44
N GLU A 214 -10.03 32.96 -29.69
CA GLU A 214 -10.42 32.12 -30.83
C GLU A 214 -9.47 30.91 -30.93
N LEU A 215 -10.03 29.69 -30.87
CA LEU A 215 -9.31 28.43 -31.00
C LEU A 215 -9.59 27.81 -32.37
N THR A 216 -8.57 27.75 -33.22
CA THR A 216 -8.67 27.35 -34.64
C THR A 216 -8.01 26.00 -34.95
N GLY A 217 -7.38 25.37 -33.96
CA GLY A 217 -6.69 24.08 -34.03
C GLY A 217 -6.47 23.53 -32.61
N THR A 218 -5.99 22.30 -32.49
CA THR A 218 -5.77 21.66 -31.17
C THR A 218 -4.90 22.51 -30.26
N THR A 219 -5.46 22.91 -29.11
CA THR A 219 -4.86 23.87 -28.18
C THR A 219 -5.08 23.43 -26.73
N VAL A 220 -4.02 23.41 -25.93
CA VAL A 220 -4.13 23.31 -24.47
C VAL A 220 -4.22 24.71 -23.90
N VAL A 221 -5.14 24.93 -22.96
CA VAL A 221 -5.25 26.18 -22.19
C VAL A 221 -5.20 25.86 -20.71
N ARG A 222 -4.30 26.52 -19.98
CA ARG A 222 -4.25 26.47 -18.51
C ARG A 222 -4.52 27.86 -17.96
N ALA A 223 -5.36 27.98 -16.94
CA ALA A 223 -5.64 29.27 -16.30
C ALA A 223 -5.78 29.16 -14.78
N ARG A 224 -5.40 30.23 -14.07
CA ARG A 224 -5.67 30.39 -12.63
C ARG A 224 -5.82 31.86 -12.26
N THR A 225 -6.42 32.14 -11.11
CA THR A 225 -6.69 33.51 -10.66
C THR A 225 -5.79 33.96 -9.52
N PHE A 226 -5.55 35.28 -9.47
CA PHE A 226 -4.70 35.93 -8.47
C PHE A 226 -5.43 37.11 -7.82
N GLY A 227 -5.96 36.89 -6.62
CA GLY A 227 -6.50 37.94 -5.73
C GLY A 227 -5.42 38.62 -4.88
N LEU A 228 -5.67 39.85 -4.44
CA LEU A 228 -4.68 40.66 -3.71
C LEU A 228 -4.38 40.09 -2.31
N GLY A 229 -3.19 39.51 -2.14
CA GLY A 229 -2.71 38.92 -0.88
C GLY A 229 -3.29 37.53 -0.57
N LYS A 230 -4.13 37.00 -1.47
CA LYS A 230 -4.81 35.71 -1.38
C LYS A 230 -3.91 34.53 -1.76
N VAL A 231 -4.36 33.32 -1.43
CA VAL A 231 -3.90 32.10 -2.12
C VAL A 231 -4.43 32.16 -3.58
N PRO A 232 -3.60 31.95 -4.62
CA PRO A 232 -4.09 31.85 -5.99
C PRO A 232 -5.02 30.64 -6.17
N SER A 233 -5.84 30.61 -7.22
CA SER A 233 -6.63 29.40 -7.49
C SER A 233 -5.77 28.24 -7.99
N GLU A 234 -6.38 27.05 -7.98
CA GLU A 234 -5.94 25.86 -8.73
C GLU A 234 -5.70 26.19 -10.22
N ILE A 235 -4.81 25.42 -10.85
CA ILE A 235 -4.55 25.52 -12.31
C ILE A 235 -5.54 24.63 -13.06
N ILE A 236 -6.67 25.21 -13.44
CA ILE A 236 -7.61 24.54 -14.34
C ILE A 236 -6.94 24.37 -15.71
N THR A 237 -6.97 23.15 -16.23
CA THR A 237 -6.31 22.72 -17.47
C THR A 237 -7.34 22.05 -18.38
N HIS A 238 -7.43 22.48 -19.63
CA HIS A 238 -8.29 21.87 -20.64
C HIS A 238 -7.57 21.73 -21.98
N SER A 239 -7.70 20.56 -22.59
CA SER A 239 -7.37 20.29 -23.99
C SER A 239 -8.59 20.51 -24.89
N TYR A 240 -8.44 21.36 -25.90
CA TYR A 240 -9.41 21.59 -26.97
C TYR A 240 -8.90 20.97 -28.27
N PHE A 241 -9.57 19.96 -28.79
CA PHE A 241 -9.18 19.22 -29.99
C PHE A 241 -10.00 19.68 -31.20
N VAL A 242 -9.54 20.74 -31.85
CA VAL A 242 -10.25 21.38 -32.97
C VAL A 242 -9.80 20.77 -34.30
N GLY A 243 -10.74 20.12 -35.00
CA GLY A 243 -10.48 19.37 -36.24
C GLY A 243 -10.12 17.90 -36.04
N GLU A 244 -10.21 17.38 -34.81
CA GLU A 244 -10.02 15.96 -34.46
C GLU A 244 -11.37 15.27 -34.25
N SER A 245 -11.44 13.95 -34.44
CA SER A 245 -12.65 13.14 -34.20
C SER A 245 -12.30 11.76 -33.61
N PHE A 246 -13.30 11.06 -33.09
CA PHE A 246 -13.18 9.64 -32.70
C PHE A 246 -13.42 8.68 -33.88
N GLU A 247 -13.44 9.15 -35.14
CA GLU A 247 -13.63 8.26 -36.30
C GLU A 247 -12.43 7.33 -36.52
N ASP A 248 -11.25 7.70 -36.00
CA ASP A 248 -10.06 6.84 -35.89
C ASP A 248 -10.17 5.76 -34.79
N GLY A 249 -11.30 5.70 -34.06
CA GLY A 249 -11.71 4.56 -33.22
C GLY A 249 -11.03 4.42 -31.86
N LEU A 250 -10.01 5.23 -31.56
CA LEU A 250 -9.28 5.20 -30.29
C LEU A 250 -9.65 6.37 -29.35
N PRO A 251 -9.59 6.18 -28.01
CA PRO A 251 -9.73 7.27 -27.07
C PRO A 251 -8.50 8.18 -27.12
N ILE A 252 -8.67 9.44 -26.74
CA ILE A 252 -7.58 10.42 -26.69
C ILE A 252 -7.02 10.50 -25.27
N ILE A 253 -5.70 10.61 -25.14
CA ILE A 253 -5.02 10.91 -23.88
C ILE A 253 -4.05 12.10 -24.07
N SER A 254 -4.22 13.14 -23.25
CA SER A 254 -3.51 14.42 -23.40
C SER A 254 -2.54 14.65 -22.25
N ILE A 255 -1.28 14.91 -22.58
CA ILE A 255 -0.23 15.28 -21.63
C ILE A 255 -0.03 16.79 -21.69
N THR A 256 -0.17 17.46 -20.55
CA THR A 256 0.10 18.88 -20.40
C THR A 256 1.20 19.09 -19.36
N ALA A 257 2.38 19.54 -19.77
CA ALA A 257 3.49 19.87 -18.85
C ALA A 257 4.36 20.98 -19.43
N PRO A 258 5.10 21.77 -18.62
CA PRO A 258 5.93 22.84 -19.15
C PRO A 258 6.96 22.35 -20.19
N ASP A 259 7.04 23.01 -21.35
CA ASP A 259 8.01 22.68 -22.41
C ASP A 259 9.46 22.58 -21.90
N LYS A 260 9.80 23.34 -20.84
CA LYS A 260 11.12 23.26 -20.19
C LYS A 260 11.35 21.93 -19.47
N THR A 261 10.38 21.40 -18.74
CA THR A 261 10.50 20.09 -18.06
C THR A 261 10.36 18.91 -19.04
N LEU A 262 9.77 19.13 -20.22
CA LEU A 262 9.72 18.14 -21.28
C LEU A 262 11.00 18.13 -22.14
N PHE A 263 11.38 19.26 -22.73
CA PHE A 263 12.26 19.31 -23.91
C PHE A 263 13.58 20.10 -23.72
N ASP A 264 13.81 20.77 -22.58
CA ASP A 264 15.06 21.51 -22.34
C ASP A 264 16.30 20.58 -22.44
N PRO A 265 17.37 20.95 -23.19
CA PRO A 265 18.55 20.09 -23.39
C PRO A 265 19.36 19.73 -22.13
N GLN A 266 19.13 20.39 -21.00
CA GLN A 266 19.80 20.14 -19.72
C GLN A 266 18.83 19.65 -18.63
N LEU A 267 17.57 20.10 -18.67
CA LEU A 267 16.59 19.89 -17.60
C LEU A 267 15.36 19.08 -18.02
N GLY A 268 15.08 18.96 -19.32
CA GLY A 268 13.88 18.30 -19.82
C GLY A 268 14.04 16.79 -19.95
N ILE A 269 12.99 16.01 -19.66
CA ILE A 269 13.05 14.54 -19.68
C ILE A 269 13.41 13.95 -21.06
N TYR A 270 13.05 14.61 -22.17
CA TYR A 270 13.48 14.24 -23.53
C TYR A 270 14.86 14.80 -23.91
N GLY A 271 15.29 15.91 -23.29
CA GLY A 271 16.45 16.70 -23.71
C GLY A 271 17.74 16.37 -22.96
N ASN A 272 17.67 16.09 -21.65
CA ASN A 272 18.82 15.89 -20.76
C ASN A 272 19.64 14.64 -21.15
N ARG A 273 20.76 14.88 -21.84
CA ARG A 273 21.78 13.88 -22.18
C ARG A 273 23.09 14.24 -21.52
N ASN A 274 23.72 13.27 -20.86
CA ASN A 274 25.09 13.43 -20.37
C ASN A 274 26.04 13.81 -21.53
N LEU A 275 26.92 14.79 -21.31
CA LEU A 275 27.91 15.29 -22.28
C LEU A 275 28.84 14.21 -22.85
N SER A 276 28.99 13.06 -22.18
CA SER A 276 29.72 11.89 -22.68
C SER A 276 28.89 10.90 -23.50
N GLY A 277 27.62 11.19 -23.76
CA GLY A 277 26.74 10.44 -24.67
C GLY A 277 26.20 9.10 -24.16
N GLY A 278 26.54 8.70 -22.93
CA GLY A 278 26.26 7.34 -22.42
C GLY A 278 24.82 7.10 -21.93
N ASN A 279 24.32 7.93 -20.99
CA ASN A 279 23.08 7.68 -20.26
C ASN A 279 22.15 8.90 -20.22
N ILE A 280 20.84 8.66 -20.20
CA ILE A 280 19.78 9.61 -19.81
C ILE A 280 19.67 9.62 -18.28
N HIS A 281 19.35 10.77 -17.67
CA HIS A 281 19.17 10.87 -16.23
C HIS A 281 17.79 10.36 -15.78
N LYS A 282 17.67 9.04 -15.60
CA LYS A 282 16.55 8.42 -14.85
C LYS A 282 16.52 9.03 -13.44
N GLY A 283 15.50 9.84 -13.13
CA GLY A 283 15.38 10.57 -11.86
C GLY A 283 14.82 11.99 -12.00
N VAL A 284 14.74 12.54 -13.22
CA VAL A 284 13.98 13.78 -13.47
C VAL A 284 12.51 13.46 -13.70
N ASP A 285 11.64 14.14 -12.95
CA ASP A 285 10.20 14.19 -13.15
C ASP A 285 9.82 15.49 -13.89
N ALA A 286 8.80 15.43 -14.74
CA ALA A 286 8.16 16.57 -15.38
C ALA A 286 6.71 16.70 -14.85
N PRO A 287 6.46 17.55 -13.84
CA PRO A 287 5.12 17.76 -13.29
C PRO A 287 4.16 18.38 -14.30
N GLY A 288 2.89 17.98 -14.24
CA GLY A 288 1.88 18.35 -15.22
C GLY A 288 0.51 17.72 -14.95
N ASN A 289 -0.32 17.72 -15.97
CA ASN A 289 -1.69 17.22 -15.96
C ASN A 289 -1.91 16.19 -17.08
N LEU A 290 -2.75 15.19 -16.82
CA LEU A 290 -3.13 14.12 -17.72
C LEU A 290 -4.66 14.14 -17.90
N GLU A 291 -5.12 14.39 -19.12
CA GLU A 291 -6.54 14.32 -19.50
C GLU A 291 -6.83 13.07 -20.33
N PHE A 292 -8.01 12.47 -20.18
CA PHE A 292 -8.44 11.30 -20.94
C PHE A 292 -9.87 11.47 -21.47
N PHE A 293 -10.09 11.14 -22.74
CA PHE A 293 -11.36 11.34 -23.45
C PHE A 293 -11.83 10.02 -24.08
N PRO A 294 -12.91 9.39 -23.55
CA PRO A 294 -13.38 8.09 -24.02
C PRO A 294 -14.20 8.20 -25.31
N THR A 295 -14.13 7.15 -26.14
CA THR A 295 -14.78 7.08 -27.47
C THR A 295 -16.31 6.97 -27.44
N ASP A 296 -16.90 6.67 -26.28
CA ASP A 296 -18.35 6.60 -26.09
C ASP A 296 -18.99 7.96 -25.77
N GLY A 297 -18.18 9.03 -25.64
CA GLY A 297 -18.65 10.35 -25.21
C GLY A 297 -19.00 10.42 -23.71
N GLY A 298 -18.63 9.41 -22.92
CA GLY A 298 -18.74 9.43 -21.47
C GLY A 298 -17.83 10.48 -20.82
N LYS A 299 -18.01 10.70 -19.51
CA LYS A 299 -17.11 11.63 -18.79
C LYS A 299 -15.70 11.05 -18.75
N GLY A 300 -14.74 11.85 -19.19
CA GLY A 300 -13.30 11.60 -19.04
C GLY A 300 -12.79 11.88 -17.63
N PHE A 301 -11.47 12.02 -17.52
CA PHE A 301 -10.82 12.59 -16.34
C PHE A 301 -9.80 13.66 -16.74
N SER A 302 -9.47 14.53 -15.79
CA SER A 302 -8.25 15.34 -15.75
C SER A 302 -7.63 15.11 -14.37
N ILE A 303 -6.33 14.88 -14.29
CA ILE A 303 -5.63 14.64 -13.02
C ILE A 303 -4.18 15.12 -13.11
N ASN A 304 -3.65 15.68 -12.03
CA ASN A 304 -2.26 16.12 -11.95
C ASN A 304 -1.33 15.00 -11.50
N GLY A 305 -0.03 15.18 -11.73
CA GLY A 305 1.00 14.18 -11.47
C GLY A 305 2.33 14.58 -12.10
N ALA A 306 3.21 13.62 -12.32
CA ALA A 306 4.44 13.86 -13.09
C ALA A 306 4.80 12.73 -14.05
N PHE A 307 5.39 13.14 -15.18
CA PHE A 307 5.86 12.27 -16.26
C PHE A 307 7.37 12.06 -16.16
N ARG A 308 7.83 10.81 -16.36
CA ARG A 308 9.25 10.45 -16.47
C ARG A 308 9.45 9.45 -17.61
N LEU A 309 10.63 9.42 -18.24
CA LEU A 309 10.87 8.44 -19.32
C LEU A 309 10.83 7.00 -18.81
N GLY A 310 10.13 6.12 -19.54
CA GLY A 310 10.03 4.69 -19.28
C GLY A 310 10.97 3.84 -20.16
N GLY A 311 11.22 2.59 -19.74
CA GLY A 311 12.08 1.64 -20.44
C GLY A 311 13.59 1.89 -20.25
N GLU A 312 14.40 1.26 -21.12
CA GLU A 312 15.85 1.47 -21.22
C GLU A 312 16.34 1.49 -22.68
N ASN A 313 16.07 0.44 -23.45
CA ASN A 313 16.53 0.32 -24.85
C ASN A 313 16.02 1.48 -25.74
N ASN A 314 14.78 1.91 -25.51
CA ASN A 314 14.06 2.90 -26.33
C ASN A 314 14.68 4.31 -26.23
N PHE A 315 15.54 4.55 -25.24
CA PHE A 315 16.22 5.84 -25.02
C PHE A 315 17.07 6.30 -26.21
N LEU A 316 17.73 5.37 -26.89
CA LEU A 316 18.54 5.67 -28.08
C LEU A 316 17.84 5.25 -29.39
N ALA A 317 16.98 4.23 -29.35
CA ALA A 317 16.37 3.64 -30.55
C ALA A 317 15.19 4.43 -31.14
N HIS A 318 14.27 4.93 -30.30
CA HIS A 318 12.98 5.47 -30.77
C HIS A 318 12.88 6.99 -30.58
N PRO A 319 12.31 7.76 -31.54
CA PRO A 319 12.04 9.19 -31.35
C PRO A 319 10.78 9.43 -30.49
N GLN A 320 9.76 8.59 -30.66
CA GLN A 320 8.66 8.42 -29.70
C GLN A 320 9.21 7.73 -28.44
N LYS A 321 8.67 8.03 -27.24
CA LYS A 321 9.19 7.54 -25.95
C LYS A 321 8.07 7.00 -25.06
N ALA A 322 8.27 5.85 -24.44
CA ALA A 322 7.48 5.45 -23.28
C ALA A 322 7.60 6.49 -22.14
N LEU A 323 6.49 6.74 -21.46
CA LEU A 323 6.41 7.60 -20.28
C LEU A 323 5.78 6.82 -19.14
N ASN A 324 6.32 6.93 -17.93
CA ASN A 324 5.62 6.56 -16.71
C ASN A 324 5.00 7.84 -16.13
N PHE A 325 3.75 7.76 -15.68
CA PHE A 325 3.04 8.82 -14.99
C PHE A 325 2.82 8.39 -13.54
N ALA A 326 3.12 9.28 -12.59
CA ALA A 326 2.92 9.05 -11.15
C ALA A 326 2.02 10.13 -10.57
N ILE A 327 0.99 9.70 -9.85
CA ILE A 327 -0.01 10.49 -9.15
C ILE A 327 0.35 10.43 -7.66
N ARG A 328 0.47 11.60 -7.02
CA ARG A 328 0.93 11.84 -5.65
C ARG A 328 0.52 13.26 -5.28
N GLY A 329 0.03 13.52 -4.06
CA GLY A 329 -0.41 14.84 -3.60
C GLY A 329 0.65 15.93 -3.79
N ARG A 330 1.95 15.56 -3.81
CA ARG A 330 3.07 16.42 -4.23
C ARG A 330 3.06 16.94 -5.68
N TYR A 331 1.96 16.72 -6.41
CA TYR A 331 1.67 17.25 -7.73
C TYR A 331 0.23 17.80 -7.87
N GLY A 332 -0.62 17.69 -6.84
CA GLY A 332 -2.01 18.18 -6.80
C GLY A 332 -3.10 17.11 -6.67
N ASP A 333 -2.79 15.83 -6.86
CA ASP A 333 -3.75 14.72 -6.76
C ASP A 333 -3.04 13.45 -6.26
N ASP A 334 -3.68 12.65 -5.39
CA ASP A 334 -3.10 11.43 -4.81
C ASP A 334 -3.43 10.13 -5.55
N ALA A 335 -4.64 9.97 -6.09
CA ALA A 335 -5.02 8.79 -6.86
C ALA A 335 -6.09 9.06 -7.93
N LEU A 336 -5.97 8.40 -9.08
CA LEU A 336 -6.99 8.40 -10.14
C LEU A 336 -8.09 7.40 -9.80
N ASN A 337 -9.27 7.90 -9.44
CA ASN A 337 -10.49 7.10 -9.25
C ASN A 337 -11.33 7.08 -10.55
N TYR A 338 -11.05 6.11 -11.42
CA TYR A 338 -11.66 5.98 -12.75
C TYR A 338 -11.62 4.52 -13.26
N ASP A 339 -12.67 4.07 -13.97
CA ASP A 339 -12.67 2.75 -14.64
C ASP A 339 -11.86 2.79 -15.96
N LEU A 340 -10.54 2.85 -15.80
CA LEU A 340 -9.60 2.98 -16.91
C LEU A 340 -9.47 1.68 -17.72
N PHE A 341 -9.71 0.53 -17.09
CA PHE A 341 -9.70 -0.78 -17.73
C PHE A 341 -11.03 -1.51 -17.41
N PRO A 342 -12.09 -1.25 -18.19
CA PRO A 342 -13.42 -1.83 -17.97
C PRO A 342 -13.40 -3.34 -17.80
N GLU A 343 -14.30 -3.84 -16.96
CA GLU A 343 -14.42 -5.26 -16.54
C GLU A 343 -13.29 -5.75 -15.60
N SER A 344 -12.21 -5.00 -15.36
CA SER A 344 -11.12 -5.42 -14.44
C SER A 344 -11.44 -5.37 -12.95
N GLY A 345 -12.49 -4.63 -12.54
CA GLY A 345 -12.84 -4.46 -11.12
C GLY A 345 -11.94 -3.50 -10.33
N VAL A 346 -10.86 -2.98 -10.93
CA VAL A 346 -9.94 -2.03 -10.26
C VAL A 346 -10.23 -0.60 -10.71
N GLY A 347 -10.71 0.22 -9.77
CA GLY A 347 -11.12 1.60 -10.03
C GLY A 347 -10.15 2.69 -9.58
N THR A 348 -9.02 2.35 -8.95
CA THR A 348 -8.10 3.31 -8.30
C THR A 348 -6.64 3.06 -8.72
N PHE A 349 -5.94 4.11 -9.17
CA PHE A 349 -4.58 4.03 -9.71
C PHE A 349 -3.68 5.16 -9.18
N THR A 350 -2.48 4.81 -8.69
CA THR A 350 -1.42 5.75 -8.28
C THR A 350 -0.34 5.95 -9.33
N SER A 351 -0.15 5.00 -10.27
CA SER A 351 0.74 5.20 -11.41
C SER A 351 0.32 4.41 -12.66
N LEU A 352 0.74 4.91 -13.82
CA LEU A 352 0.44 4.36 -15.15
C LEU A 352 1.71 4.33 -16.02
N THR A 353 1.76 3.43 -17.00
CA THR A 353 2.77 3.47 -18.06
C THR A 353 2.10 3.70 -19.41
N LEU A 354 2.53 4.74 -20.11
CA LEU A 354 2.18 5.04 -21.49
C LEU A 354 3.31 4.48 -22.38
N ARG A 355 3.18 3.21 -22.78
CA ARG A 355 4.21 2.50 -23.58
C ARG A 355 4.02 2.82 -25.07
N GLU A 356 5.11 3.13 -25.79
CA GLU A 356 5.06 3.43 -27.22
C GLU A 356 4.99 2.16 -28.10
N GLY A 357 5.28 1.00 -27.54
CA GLY A 357 5.26 -0.30 -28.21
C GLY A 357 6.59 -1.08 -28.14
N GLY A 358 7.64 -0.50 -27.53
CA GLY A 358 8.93 -1.16 -27.34
C GLY A 358 9.55 -1.69 -28.64
N ASP A 359 10.12 -2.90 -28.65
CA ASP A 359 10.74 -3.49 -29.86
C ASP A 359 9.73 -3.91 -30.96
N ASP A 360 8.43 -3.70 -30.74
CA ASP A 360 7.34 -3.81 -31.73
C ASP A 360 6.82 -2.42 -32.20
N TRP A 361 7.47 -1.32 -31.79
CA TRP A 361 7.17 0.08 -32.16
C TRP A 361 7.15 0.32 -33.68
N GLY A 362 8.11 -0.24 -34.41
CA GLY A 362 8.16 -0.11 -35.88
C GLY A 362 7.23 -1.05 -36.65
N LYS A 363 6.30 -1.74 -35.95
CA LYS A 363 5.70 -3.01 -36.40
C LYS A 363 4.21 -3.09 -36.06
N ALA A 364 3.79 -3.85 -35.03
CA ALA A 364 2.37 -4.05 -34.69
C ALA A 364 1.89 -3.28 -33.43
N HIS A 365 2.77 -2.67 -32.64
CA HIS A 365 2.47 -2.08 -31.32
C HIS A 365 1.74 -3.02 -30.32
N LEU A 366 1.61 -4.32 -30.61
CA LEU A 366 0.66 -5.23 -29.97
C LEU A 366 1.35 -6.41 -29.25
N THR A 367 2.60 -6.72 -29.62
CA THR A 367 3.28 -7.96 -29.22
C THR A 367 3.46 -8.11 -27.69
N ASP A 368 3.61 -7.00 -26.96
CA ASP A 368 3.56 -6.98 -25.47
C ASP A 368 2.11 -6.99 -24.95
N ALA A 369 1.29 -6.06 -25.42
CA ALA A 369 -0.04 -5.78 -24.90
C ALA A 369 -1.03 -6.95 -25.02
N ILE A 370 -0.87 -7.82 -26.03
CA ILE A 370 -1.73 -8.98 -26.24
C ILE A 370 -1.65 -10.01 -25.10
N TRP A 371 -0.56 -10.07 -24.35
CA TRP A 371 -0.38 -11.10 -23.31
C TRP A 371 -1.40 -11.00 -22.18
N ASN A 372 -1.86 -9.80 -21.84
CA ASN A 372 -2.99 -9.59 -20.92
C ASN A 372 -4.23 -10.34 -21.39
N ALA A 373 -4.67 -10.09 -22.62
CA ALA A 373 -5.80 -10.79 -23.23
C ALA A 373 -5.56 -12.30 -23.47
N ILE A 374 -4.33 -12.81 -23.33
CA ILE A 374 -3.98 -14.23 -23.39
C ILE A 374 -4.10 -14.90 -22.02
N VAL A 375 -3.42 -14.38 -21.00
CA VAL A 375 -3.24 -15.06 -19.69
C VAL A 375 -4.37 -14.79 -18.69
N ASP A 376 -5.06 -13.65 -18.82
CA ASP A 376 -6.11 -13.21 -17.90
C ASP A 376 -7.19 -14.27 -17.66
N GLY A 377 -7.48 -14.51 -16.37
CA GLY A 377 -8.37 -15.55 -15.84
C GLY A 377 -8.03 -16.99 -16.26
N ARG A 378 -6.80 -17.27 -16.73
CA ARG A 378 -6.47 -18.51 -17.46
C ARG A 378 -5.10 -19.14 -17.21
N MET A 379 -4.16 -18.44 -16.58
CA MET A 379 -2.81 -18.90 -16.24
C MET A 379 -2.37 -18.24 -14.94
N GLU A 380 -1.49 -18.89 -14.16
CA GLU A 380 -1.04 -18.43 -12.84
C GLU A 380 0.09 -17.38 -12.93
N VAL A 381 -0.02 -16.43 -13.87
CA VAL A 381 1.08 -15.53 -14.21
C VAL A 381 0.57 -14.15 -14.60
N GLU A 382 1.15 -13.12 -13.98
CA GLU A 382 0.63 -11.76 -14.03
C GLU A 382 1.19 -10.94 -15.18
N THR A 383 0.40 -10.01 -15.72
CA THR A 383 0.84 -9.05 -16.73
C THR A 383 -0.05 -7.80 -16.68
N ASN A 384 0.52 -6.63 -16.98
CA ASN A 384 -0.18 -5.35 -16.89
C ASN A 384 -1.48 -5.33 -17.73
N ARG A 385 -2.49 -4.56 -17.32
CA ARG A 385 -3.72 -4.33 -18.11
C ARG A 385 -3.47 -3.39 -19.30
N TYR A 386 -4.35 -3.38 -20.30
CA TYR A 386 -4.10 -2.71 -21.60
C TYR A 386 -5.29 -1.90 -22.12
N ARG A 387 -5.02 -0.66 -22.57
CA ARG A 387 -5.93 0.15 -23.40
C ARG A 387 -5.15 0.98 -24.42
N PRO A 388 -5.40 0.85 -25.75
CA PRO A 388 -4.78 1.72 -26.74
C PRO A 388 -5.41 3.12 -26.70
N ALA A 389 -4.61 4.15 -27.02
CA ALA A 389 -5.05 5.53 -27.12
C ALA A 389 -4.22 6.33 -28.14
N ALA A 390 -4.83 7.37 -28.73
CA ALA A 390 -4.12 8.41 -29.46
C ALA A 390 -3.58 9.44 -28.46
N MET A 391 -2.27 9.61 -28.39
CA MET A 391 -1.63 10.50 -27.40
C MET A 391 -1.30 11.87 -27.99
N PHE A 392 -1.48 12.92 -27.18
CA PHE A 392 -1.06 14.29 -27.48
C PHE A 392 -0.13 14.81 -26.36
N ILE A 393 0.81 15.70 -26.69
CA ILE A 393 1.65 16.44 -25.72
C ILE A 393 1.55 17.93 -26.03
N ASN A 394 1.13 18.74 -25.06
CA ASN A 394 0.90 20.19 -25.20
C ASN A 394 0.12 20.53 -26.49
N GLY A 395 -0.99 19.81 -26.72
CA GLY A 395 -1.85 19.95 -27.91
C GLY A 395 -1.28 19.38 -29.22
N ASN A 396 -0.05 18.88 -29.24
CA ASN A 396 0.56 18.28 -30.43
C ASN A 396 0.31 16.78 -30.45
N TYR A 397 -0.33 16.26 -31.51
CA TYR A 397 -0.47 14.82 -31.74
C TYR A 397 0.90 14.13 -31.67
N TRP A 398 1.01 13.06 -30.87
CA TRP A 398 2.27 12.41 -30.49
C TRP A 398 2.35 10.91 -30.82
N GLY A 399 1.26 10.29 -31.27
CA GLY A 399 1.27 8.90 -31.79
C GLY A 399 0.31 7.95 -31.09
N LEU A 400 0.28 6.71 -31.59
CA LEU A 400 -0.36 5.56 -30.94
C LEU A 400 0.42 5.17 -29.68
N TYR A 401 -0.28 5.04 -28.55
CA TYR A 401 0.27 4.58 -27.28
C TYR A 401 -0.60 3.50 -26.62
N ASN A 402 0.06 2.65 -25.85
CA ASN A 402 -0.57 1.64 -25.02
C ASN A 402 -0.57 2.14 -23.57
N ILE A 403 -1.74 2.49 -23.04
CA ILE A 403 -1.95 2.71 -21.61
C ILE A 403 -1.85 1.36 -20.90
N ARG A 404 -1.03 1.30 -19.85
CA ARG A 404 -0.82 0.16 -18.96
C ARG A 404 -0.97 0.63 -17.51
N ASP A 405 -1.43 -0.24 -16.63
CA ASP A 405 -1.19 -0.09 -15.20
C ASP A 405 0.30 -0.34 -14.88
N ARG A 406 0.65 -0.36 -13.59
CA ARG A 406 2.00 -0.61 -13.08
C ARG A 406 1.91 -1.45 -11.82
N TRP A 407 2.92 -2.28 -11.56
CA TRP A 407 3.06 -3.05 -10.33
C TRP A 407 3.63 -2.17 -9.20
N ASP A 408 2.86 -1.16 -8.79
CA ASP A 408 3.13 -0.35 -7.60
C ASP A 408 2.40 -0.88 -6.36
N GLU A 409 2.62 -0.25 -5.21
CA GLU A 409 2.04 -0.64 -3.92
C GLU A 409 0.50 -0.73 -3.97
N ASN A 410 -0.16 0.24 -4.61
CA ASN A 410 -1.59 0.18 -4.85
C ASN A 410 -1.96 -1.01 -5.74
N TRP A 411 -1.21 -1.37 -6.78
CA TRP A 411 -1.56 -2.55 -7.58
C TRP A 411 -1.52 -3.86 -6.78
N PHE A 412 -0.49 -4.10 -5.96
CA PHE A 412 -0.44 -5.27 -5.08
C PHE A 412 -1.60 -5.27 -4.06
N PHE A 413 -1.94 -4.09 -3.53
CA PHE A 413 -3.12 -3.90 -2.70
C PHE A 413 -4.46 -4.10 -3.45
N GLN A 414 -4.57 -3.71 -4.72
CA GLN A 414 -5.81 -3.83 -5.48
C GLN A 414 -6.10 -5.26 -5.94
N GLU A 415 -5.08 -6.02 -6.34
CA GLU A 415 -5.23 -7.40 -6.83
C GLU A 415 -5.13 -8.45 -5.70
N TYR A 416 -4.12 -8.33 -4.83
CA TYR A 416 -3.77 -9.32 -3.80
C TYR A 416 -4.11 -8.86 -2.36
N GLY A 417 -4.51 -7.59 -2.19
CA GLY A 417 -4.76 -7.02 -0.87
C GLY A 417 -3.50 -6.94 -0.01
N THR A 418 -2.31 -6.91 -0.60
CA THR A 418 -1.03 -6.90 0.11
C THR A 418 -0.50 -5.47 0.21
N ASP A 419 -0.28 -4.99 1.43
CA ASP A 419 0.16 -3.62 1.71
C ASP A 419 1.68 -3.44 1.59
N ASN A 420 2.15 -2.18 1.55
CA ASN A 420 3.57 -1.88 1.39
C ASN A 420 4.40 -2.33 2.61
N GLY A 421 5.35 -3.23 2.39
CA GLY A 421 6.14 -3.91 3.43
C GLY A 421 5.77 -5.38 3.63
N ASP A 422 4.54 -5.76 3.29
CA ASP A 422 4.02 -7.13 3.37
C ASP A 422 4.32 -7.97 2.12
N TYR A 423 5.16 -7.48 1.20
CA TYR A 423 5.64 -8.26 0.05
C TYR A 423 7.09 -7.94 -0.33
N ASP A 424 7.78 -8.96 -0.83
CA ASP A 424 9.07 -8.86 -1.50
C ASP A 424 8.87 -8.90 -3.01
N HIS A 425 9.47 -7.97 -3.76
CA HIS A 425 9.44 -7.94 -5.22
C HIS A 425 10.85 -7.75 -5.79
N VAL A 426 11.35 -8.76 -6.51
CA VAL A 426 12.71 -8.78 -7.06
C VAL A 426 12.72 -8.85 -8.59
N ARG A 427 13.64 -8.09 -9.19
CA ARG A 427 13.95 -8.14 -10.63
C ARG A 427 15.35 -8.70 -10.86
N PHE A 428 15.57 -9.51 -11.89
CA PHE A 428 16.87 -10.15 -12.11
C PHE A 428 17.32 -10.18 -13.57
N ASP A 429 18.38 -9.42 -13.85
CA ASP A 429 19.04 -9.26 -15.14
C ASP A 429 20.26 -10.18 -15.26
N ARG A 430 20.13 -11.25 -16.06
CA ARG A 430 21.08 -12.38 -16.19
C ARG A 430 21.32 -13.09 -14.86
N SER A 431 22.31 -12.59 -14.10
CA SER A 431 22.69 -13.04 -12.76
C SER A 431 22.84 -11.88 -11.76
N ALA A 432 22.53 -10.65 -12.18
CA ALA A 432 22.36 -9.53 -11.28
C ALA A 432 20.94 -9.60 -10.67
N LEU A 433 20.84 -9.23 -9.40
CA LEU A 433 19.58 -9.17 -8.65
C LEU A 433 19.39 -7.74 -8.18
N SER A 434 18.24 -7.16 -8.52
CA SER A 434 17.75 -5.87 -8.06
C SER A 434 16.44 -6.04 -7.28
N LEU A 435 16.16 -5.07 -6.44
CA LEU A 435 15.01 -5.03 -5.55
C LEU A 435 14.08 -3.93 -6.04
N GLU A 436 12.80 -4.26 -6.26
CA GLU A 436 11.76 -3.28 -6.60
C GLU A 436 10.94 -2.93 -5.34
N ASN A 437 10.68 -3.89 -4.44
CA ASN A 437 10.21 -3.64 -3.06
C ASN A 437 10.59 -4.77 -2.08
N GLY A 438 10.52 -4.52 -0.77
CA GLY A 438 10.68 -5.52 0.30
C GLY A 438 12.14 -5.87 0.62
N LYS A 439 12.46 -7.17 0.65
CA LYS A 439 13.81 -7.73 0.88
C LYS A 439 14.22 -8.66 -0.26
N SER A 440 15.38 -9.31 -0.12
CA SER A 440 15.89 -10.28 -1.11
C SER A 440 16.52 -11.53 -0.49
N ASP A 441 16.37 -11.71 0.82
CA ASP A 441 17.10 -12.72 1.57
C ASP A 441 16.50 -14.11 1.34
N ASP A 442 15.18 -14.23 1.36
CA ASP A 442 14.46 -15.49 1.11
C ASP A 442 14.64 -15.95 -0.34
N TRP A 443 14.65 -15.00 -1.31
CA TRP A 443 15.05 -15.29 -2.69
C TRP A 443 16.49 -15.80 -2.80
N ARG A 444 17.43 -15.23 -2.02
CA ARG A 444 18.83 -15.68 -2.00
C ARG A 444 18.99 -17.06 -1.35
N GLU A 445 18.24 -17.37 -0.29
CA GLU A 445 18.19 -18.71 0.31
C GLU A 445 17.60 -19.72 -0.69
N LEU A 446 16.43 -19.45 -1.27
CA LEU A 446 15.79 -20.30 -2.28
C LEU A 446 16.72 -20.54 -3.48
N PHE A 447 17.28 -19.47 -4.05
CA PHE A 447 18.21 -19.58 -5.18
C PHE A 447 19.48 -20.35 -4.78
N GLY A 448 19.99 -20.14 -3.56
CA GLY A 448 21.11 -20.86 -2.97
C GLY A 448 20.82 -22.36 -2.77
N PHE A 449 19.64 -22.70 -2.27
CA PHE A 449 19.13 -24.07 -2.18
C PHE A 449 19.10 -24.73 -3.55
N LEU A 450 18.54 -24.06 -4.57
CA LEU A 450 18.48 -24.54 -5.95
C LEU A 450 19.85 -24.72 -6.64
N THR A 451 20.97 -24.23 -6.06
CA THR A 451 22.32 -24.58 -6.57
C THR A 451 22.83 -25.96 -6.14
N LYS A 452 22.29 -26.55 -5.06
CA LYS A 452 22.88 -27.71 -4.39
C LYS A 452 22.85 -28.97 -5.27
N PRO A 453 23.85 -29.88 -5.20
CA PRO A 453 24.00 -30.96 -6.19
C PRO A 453 23.03 -32.15 -6.05
N HIS A 454 22.23 -32.23 -4.97
CA HIS A 454 21.44 -33.44 -4.62
C HIS A 454 19.91 -33.26 -4.75
N LEU A 455 19.46 -32.24 -5.49
CA LEU A 455 18.07 -31.75 -5.45
C LEU A 455 17.00 -32.71 -6.00
N SER A 456 17.32 -33.71 -6.82
CA SER A 456 16.31 -34.58 -7.48
C SER A 456 15.67 -35.63 -6.56
N ASN A 457 15.37 -35.29 -5.30
CA ASN A 457 14.81 -36.19 -4.29
C ASN A 457 13.52 -35.63 -3.66
N GLN A 458 12.73 -36.49 -3.01
CA GLN A 458 11.39 -36.15 -2.52
C GLN A 458 11.38 -35.10 -1.40
N GLU A 459 12.37 -35.10 -0.50
CA GLU A 459 12.45 -34.10 0.57
C GLU A 459 12.85 -32.72 0.02
N ALA A 460 13.74 -32.69 -0.97
CA ALA A 460 14.09 -31.45 -1.66
C ALA A 460 12.92 -30.87 -2.48
N TRP A 461 12.00 -31.71 -2.98
CA TRP A 461 10.78 -31.23 -3.65
C TRP A 461 9.78 -30.58 -2.68
N LYS A 462 9.64 -31.08 -1.44
CA LYS A 462 8.78 -30.45 -0.43
C LYS A 462 9.17 -29.00 -0.13
N VAL A 463 10.47 -28.71 -0.11
CA VAL A 463 10.99 -27.34 0.06
C VAL A 463 10.66 -26.47 -1.16
N VAL A 464 10.75 -27.03 -2.37
CA VAL A 464 10.27 -26.32 -3.58
C VAL A 464 8.76 -26.05 -3.50
N GLU A 465 7.97 -26.99 -2.98
CA GLU A 465 6.52 -26.82 -2.79
C GLU A 465 6.14 -25.88 -1.65
N SER A 466 7.03 -25.57 -0.69
CA SER A 466 6.80 -24.49 0.28
C SER A 466 7.15 -23.12 -0.29
N GLU A 467 8.33 -22.95 -0.91
CA GLU A 467 8.81 -21.62 -1.32
C GLU A 467 8.27 -21.12 -2.67
N ILE A 468 7.95 -22.00 -3.62
CA ILE A 468 7.61 -21.64 -5.00
C ILE A 468 6.15 -21.98 -5.32
N ASP A 469 5.45 -21.05 -5.97
CA ASP A 469 4.27 -21.38 -6.75
C ASP A 469 4.70 -22.09 -8.04
N VAL A 470 4.63 -23.42 -8.01
CA VAL A 470 5.09 -24.29 -9.10
C VAL A 470 4.27 -24.09 -10.37
N ASP A 471 2.98 -23.76 -10.26
CA ASP A 471 2.14 -23.49 -11.43
C ASP A 471 2.47 -22.12 -12.03
N SER A 472 2.73 -21.10 -11.21
CA SER A 472 3.17 -19.79 -11.68
C SER A 472 4.50 -19.84 -12.45
N LEU A 473 5.51 -20.53 -11.92
CA LEU A 473 6.79 -20.72 -12.62
C LEU A 473 6.64 -21.57 -13.90
N VAL A 474 5.74 -22.55 -13.92
CA VAL A 474 5.44 -23.35 -15.12
C VAL A 474 4.73 -22.50 -16.17
N ASP A 475 3.77 -21.66 -15.79
CA ASP A 475 3.00 -20.82 -16.71
C ASP A 475 3.84 -19.67 -17.28
N PHE A 476 4.70 -19.06 -16.45
CA PHE A 476 5.77 -18.17 -16.90
C PHE A 476 6.66 -18.86 -17.97
N THR A 477 7.13 -20.08 -17.68
CA THR A 477 7.94 -20.88 -18.62
C THR A 477 7.19 -21.17 -19.92
N ILE A 478 5.90 -21.49 -19.85
CA ILE A 478 5.04 -21.77 -21.01
C ILE A 478 4.83 -20.50 -21.84
N CYS A 479 4.52 -19.36 -21.24
CA CYS A 479 4.34 -18.09 -21.96
C CYS A 479 5.63 -17.63 -22.65
N GLU A 480 6.77 -17.65 -21.97
CA GLU A 480 8.07 -17.27 -22.53
C GLU A 480 8.48 -18.15 -23.72
N THR A 481 8.33 -19.48 -23.58
CA THR A 481 8.74 -20.45 -24.61
C THR A 481 7.75 -20.56 -25.77
N PHE A 482 6.43 -20.53 -25.51
CA PHE A 482 5.42 -20.47 -26.56
C PHE A 482 5.47 -19.12 -27.30
N GLY A 483 5.64 -18.00 -26.57
CA GLY A 483 5.85 -16.69 -27.17
C GLY A 483 7.15 -16.60 -27.98
N GLY A 484 8.12 -17.48 -27.69
CA GLY A 484 9.43 -17.49 -28.35
C GLY A 484 10.22 -16.22 -28.07
N ASN A 485 10.11 -15.70 -26.84
CA ASN A 485 10.79 -14.47 -26.44
C ASN A 485 12.31 -14.57 -26.69
N THR A 486 12.95 -13.43 -26.95
CA THR A 486 14.42 -13.31 -27.00
C THR A 486 14.96 -12.34 -25.94
N SER A 487 14.10 -11.70 -25.15
CA SER A 487 14.48 -10.83 -24.03
C SER A 487 14.72 -11.56 -22.70
N TRP A 488 14.24 -12.80 -22.52
CA TRP A 488 14.22 -13.59 -21.26
C TRP A 488 15.51 -13.67 -20.42
N GLN A 489 16.67 -13.22 -20.92
CA GLN A 489 17.87 -13.04 -20.11
C GLN A 489 17.85 -11.76 -19.25
N GLY A 490 16.97 -10.82 -19.51
CA GLY A 490 16.79 -9.58 -18.75
C GLY A 490 15.34 -9.40 -18.29
N ASN A 491 15.09 -8.37 -17.49
CA ASN A 491 13.78 -7.91 -17.03
C ASN A 491 12.88 -8.98 -16.36
N ARG A 492 13.40 -10.13 -15.91
CA ARG A 492 12.56 -11.12 -15.20
C ARG A 492 12.19 -10.60 -13.82
N GLU A 493 10.91 -10.68 -13.47
CA GLU A 493 10.36 -10.19 -12.20
C GLU A 493 9.60 -11.32 -11.48
N ALA A 494 9.80 -11.41 -10.17
CA ALA A 494 9.15 -12.38 -9.30
C ALA A 494 8.91 -11.77 -7.92
N TRP A 495 7.80 -12.11 -7.28
CA TRP A 495 7.39 -11.54 -6.00
C TRP A 495 6.87 -12.61 -5.04
N GLN A 496 6.91 -12.33 -3.73
CA GLN A 496 6.38 -13.16 -2.66
C GLN A 496 5.56 -12.30 -1.70
N ASP A 497 4.38 -12.76 -1.33
CA ASP A 497 3.63 -12.23 -0.20
C ASP A 497 4.27 -12.71 1.11
N ASN A 498 4.60 -11.79 2.01
CA ASN A 498 5.28 -12.09 3.28
C ASN A 498 4.29 -12.53 4.38
N ARG A 499 2.99 -12.47 4.11
CA ARG A 499 1.94 -12.96 5.00
C ARG A 499 1.84 -14.49 4.91
N SER A 500 1.10 -15.09 5.84
CA SER A 500 1.22 -16.52 6.16
C SER A 500 1.10 -17.48 4.96
N ASN A 501 2.18 -18.22 4.68
CA ASN A 501 2.33 -19.21 3.60
C ASN A 501 2.41 -18.64 2.16
N GLY A 502 2.68 -17.35 1.98
CA GLY A 502 2.95 -16.77 0.66
C GLY A 502 4.21 -17.36 0.01
N LYS A 503 4.26 -17.33 -1.33
CA LYS A 503 5.28 -18.01 -2.15
C LYS A 503 5.73 -17.14 -3.31
N TRP A 504 6.91 -17.46 -3.86
CA TRP A 504 7.38 -16.83 -5.09
C TRP A 504 6.45 -17.15 -6.28
N ARG A 505 5.85 -16.10 -6.85
CA ARG A 505 5.08 -16.07 -8.11
C ARG A 505 5.82 -15.23 -9.14
N TRP A 506 5.63 -15.53 -10.42
CA TRP A 506 6.32 -14.89 -11.55
C TRP A 506 5.43 -13.90 -12.30
N LEU A 507 6.03 -12.85 -12.82
CA LEU A 507 5.38 -11.83 -13.67
C LEU A 507 5.83 -11.99 -15.13
N LEU A 508 5.05 -11.46 -16.09
CA LEU A 508 5.38 -11.36 -17.52
C LEU A 508 5.57 -9.90 -17.98
N PRO A 509 6.70 -9.26 -17.63
CA PRO A 509 7.15 -8.01 -18.22
C PRO A 509 7.77 -8.22 -19.61
N ASP A 510 7.91 -7.10 -20.34
CA ASP A 510 8.77 -6.96 -21.52
C ASP A 510 8.60 -8.03 -22.62
N MET A 511 7.35 -8.38 -22.92
CA MET A 511 7.00 -9.46 -23.85
C MET A 511 7.01 -9.01 -25.34
N ASP A 512 7.47 -7.79 -25.65
CA ASP A 512 7.46 -7.24 -27.01
C ASP A 512 8.34 -8.00 -28.02
N ARG A 513 9.31 -8.81 -27.58
CA ARG A 513 10.14 -9.66 -28.46
C ARG A 513 9.54 -11.03 -28.80
N THR A 514 8.31 -11.31 -28.37
CA THR A 514 7.58 -12.56 -28.68
C THR A 514 7.00 -12.59 -30.11
N PHE A 515 6.21 -13.61 -30.46
CA PHE A 515 5.50 -13.75 -31.74
C PHE A 515 6.37 -13.53 -32.99
N GLY A 516 7.59 -14.09 -32.96
CA GLY A 516 8.56 -13.99 -34.05
C GLY A 516 9.13 -12.59 -34.28
N ASN A 517 8.91 -11.62 -33.37
CA ASN A 517 9.25 -10.21 -33.58
C ASN A 517 10.77 -9.95 -33.77
N THR A 518 11.61 -10.77 -33.13
CA THR A 518 13.07 -10.74 -33.29
C THR A 518 13.61 -12.04 -33.89
N SER A 519 13.00 -13.20 -33.60
CA SER A 519 13.39 -14.49 -34.17
C SER A 519 12.23 -15.49 -34.19
N ILE A 520 12.06 -16.21 -35.30
CA ILE A 520 11.17 -17.38 -35.40
C ILE A 520 11.86 -18.70 -34.98
N GLN A 521 13.17 -18.64 -34.70
CA GLN A 521 13.99 -19.80 -34.32
C GLN A 521 14.14 -19.95 -32.78
N SER A 522 13.58 -19.03 -32.01
CA SER A 522 13.41 -19.18 -30.56
C SER A 522 12.70 -20.50 -30.24
N ASN A 523 13.22 -21.22 -29.24
CA ASN A 523 12.79 -22.58 -28.89
C ASN A 523 12.94 -22.83 -27.38
N VAL A 524 12.24 -23.83 -26.87
CA VAL A 524 12.22 -24.23 -25.44
C VAL A 524 13.64 -24.43 -24.90
N THR A 525 14.52 -25.08 -25.65
CA THR A 525 15.90 -25.38 -25.22
C THR A 525 16.69 -24.11 -24.90
N SER A 526 16.56 -23.09 -25.75
CA SER A 526 17.31 -21.84 -25.59
C SER A 526 16.98 -21.11 -24.28
N PHE A 527 15.68 -20.99 -23.97
CA PHE A 527 15.18 -20.43 -22.72
C PHE A 527 15.63 -21.26 -21.50
N ILE A 528 15.28 -22.55 -21.46
CA ILE A 528 15.54 -23.42 -20.29
C ILE A 528 17.04 -23.54 -19.97
N VAL A 529 17.94 -23.40 -20.95
CA VAL A 529 19.39 -23.47 -20.69
C VAL A 529 19.92 -22.23 -19.94
N GLY A 530 19.38 -21.03 -20.22
CA GLY A 530 19.89 -19.79 -19.64
C GLY A 530 19.02 -19.15 -18.55
N GLU A 531 17.72 -19.43 -18.51
CA GLU A 531 16.87 -19.05 -17.38
C GLU A 531 17.31 -19.89 -16.17
N THR A 532 17.90 -19.24 -15.17
CA THR A 532 18.71 -19.90 -14.15
C THR A 532 17.89 -20.69 -13.13
N THR A 533 16.63 -20.30 -12.87
CA THR A 533 15.73 -21.01 -11.96
C THR A 533 15.09 -22.20 -12.67
N VAL A 534 14.55 -22.03 -13.88
CA VAL A 534 13.97 -23.10 -14.71
C VAL A 534 15.02 -24.16 -15.08
N SER A 535 16.26 -23.75 -15.39
CA SER A 535 17.40 -24.66 -15.63
C SER A 535 17.70 -25.58 -14.44
N ARG A 536 17.50 -25.09 -13.21
CA ARG A 536 17.65 -25.87 -11.97
C ARG A 536 16.41 -26.72 -11.68
N MET A 537 15.23 -26.13 -11.82
CA MET A 537 13.93 -26.78 -11.59
C MET A 537 13.70 -27.96 -12.54
N ARG A 538 14.23 -27.91 -13.77
CA ARG A 538 14.28 -29.06 -14.68
C ARG A 538 14.94 -30.32 -14.07
N LYS A 539 15.79 -30.22 -13.04
CA LYS A 539 16.38 -31.40 -12.39
C LYS A 539 15.35 -32.23 -11.61
N PHE A 540 14.23 -31.64 -11.21
CA PHE A 540 13.15 -32.35 -10.52
C PHE A 540 12.24 -33.08 -11.54
N PRO A 541 11.94 -34.38 -11.34
CA PRO A 541 10.94 -35.08 -12.17
C PRO A 541 9.57 -34.42 -12.09
N ASN A 542 9.16 -33.96 -10.90
CA ASN A 542 7.87 -33.35 -10.64
C ASN A 542 7.63 -32.11 -11.49
N PHE A 543 8.58 -31.16 -11.51
CA PHE A 543 8.53 -29.98 -12.38
C PHE A 543 8.48 -30.36 -13.87
N ARG A 544 9.31 -31.31 -14.33
CA ARG A 544 9.31 -31.75 -15.74
C ARG A 544 7.96 -32.35 -16.17
N ASN A 545 7.37 -33.19 -15.31
CA ASN A 545 6.06 -33.80 -15.57
C ASN A 545 4.94 -32.74 -15.57
N ARG A 546 4.96 -31.80 -14.61
CA ARG A 546 3.99 -30.70 -14.53
C ARG A 546 4.08 -29.80 -15.76
N LEU A 547 5.28 -29.33 -16.11
CA LEU A 547 5.54 -28.51 -17.30
C LEU A 547 5.06 -29.19 -18.58
N ALA A 548 5.40 -30.47 -18.79
CA ALA A 548 4.98 -31.21 -19.97
C ALA A 548 3.44 -31.28 -20.09
N GLN A 549 2.75 -31.77 -19.05
CA GLN A 549 1.31 -31.97 -19.12
C GLN A 549 0.52 -30.65 -19.06
N ARG A 550 1.04 -29.61 -18.38
CA ARG A 550 0.43 -28.27 -18.35
C ARG A 550 0.60 -27.52 -19.69
N ALA A 551 1.75 -27.67 -20.36
CA ALA A 551 1.95 -27.15 -21.72
C ALA A 551 0.96 -27.78 -22.72
N ALA A 552 0.75 -29.10 -22.64
CA ALA A 552 -0.28 -29.80 -23.43
C ALA A 552 -1.69 -29.26 -23.15
N ALA A 553 -2.03 -29.04 -21.87
CA ALA A 553 -3.32 -28.53 -21.45
C ALA A 553 -3.58 -27.08 -21.91
N HIS A 554 -2.58 -26.19 -21.82
CA HIS A 554 -2.71 -24.82 -22.31
C HIS A 554 -2.73 -24.72 -23.83
N LEU A 555 -1.95 -25.53 -24.57
CA LEU A 555 -1.98 -25.52 -26.04
C LEU A 555 -3.38 -25.83 -26.59
N THR A 556 -4.09 -26.81 -26.00
CA THR A 556 -5.47 -27.13 -26.41
C THR A 556 -6.52 -26.14 -25.89
N SER A 557 -6.16 -25.15 -25.06
CA SER A 557 -7.11 -24.23 -24.41
C SER A 557 -6.69 -22.76 -24.53
N THR A 558 -5.90 -22.25 -23.57
CA THR A 558 -5.43 -20.86 -23.50
C THR A 558 -4.67 -20.43 -24.75
N LEU A 559 -3.74 -21.26 -25.24
CA LEU A 559 -2.83 -20.97 -26.34
C LEU A 559 -3.29 -21.56 -27.69
N SER A 560 -4.54 -22.04 -27.76
CA SER A 560 -5.10 -22.64 -28.99
C SER A 560 -5.07 -21.65 -30.16
N ALA A 561 -4.60 -22.09 -31.34
CA ALA A 561 -4.34 -21.19 -32.47
C ALA A 561 -5.58 -20.38 -32.89
N ASN A 562 -6.75 -21.03 -32.87
CA ASN A 562 -8.05 -20.41 -33.14
C ASN A 562 -8.44 -19.31 -32.12
N ARG A 563 -7.99 -19.37 -30.86
CA ARG A 563 -8.17 -18.26 -29.90
C ARG A 563 -7.20 -17.14 -30.19
N LEU A 564 -5.90 -17.45 -30.29
CA LEU A 564 -4.85 -16.45 -30.42
C LEU A 564 -5.00 -15.61 -31.70
N LYS A 565 -5.32 -16.25 -32.84
CA LYS A 565 -5.60 -15.55 -34.10
C LYS A 565 -6.74 -14.54 -33.98
N ARG A 566 -7.85 -14.90 -33.31
CA ARG A 566 -8.97 -13.97 -33.06
C ARG A 566 -8.61 -12.83 -32.12
N LEU A 567 -7.68 -13.03 -31.17
CA LEU A 567 -7.17 -11.94 -30.32
C LEU A 567 -6.29 -10.98 -31.13
N ILE A 568 -5.37 -11.50 -31.95
CA ILE A 568 -4.55 -10.71 -32.87
C ILE A 568 -5.45 -9.87 -33.81
N GLU A 569 -6.51 -10.48 -34.35
CA GLU A 569 -7.47 -9.81 -35.23
C GLU A 569 -8.31 -8.76 -34.51
N LYS A 570 -8.89 -9.08 -33.33
CA LYS A 570 -9.69 -8.11 -32.55
C LYS A 570 -8.87 -6.88 -32.15
N LEU A 571 -7.67 -7.10 -31.61
CA LEU A 571 -6.84 -6.02 -31.05
C LEU A 571 -6.10 -5.25 -32.16
N GLY A 572 -5.66 -5.93 -33.22
CA GLY A 572 -5.08 -5.29 -34.39
C GLY A 572 -6.08 -4.44 -35.16
N ALA A 573 -7.33 -4.89 -35.30
CA ALA A 573 -8.39 -4.08 -35.93
C ALA A 573 -8.72 -2.80 -35.16
N ALA A 574 -8.57 -2.81 -33.83
CA ALA A 574 -8.88 -1.64 -32.99
C ALA A 574 -7.85 -0.50 -33.14
N ALA A 575 -6.56 -0.82 -33.34
CA ALA A 575 -5.50 0.19 -33.50
C ALA A 575 -5.19 0.53 -34.97
N ALA A 576 -5.72 -0.23 -35.94
CA ALA A 576 -5.46 -0.05 -37.37
C ALA A 576 -5.76 1.36 -37.93
N PRO A 577 -6.83 2.09 -37.54
CA PRO A 577 -7.13 3.40 -38.13
C PRO A 577 -6.13 4.50 -37.74
N GLU A 578 -5.44 4.36 -36.61
CA GLU A 578 -4.43 5.33 -36.14
C GLU A 578 -3.09 5.21 -36.89
N ILE A 579 -2.85 4.08 -37.59
CA ILE A 579 -1.56 3.76 -38.23
C ILE A 579 -1.12 4.80 -39.29
N PRO A 580 -1.98 5.36 -40.15
CA PRO A 580 -1.59 6.44 -41.06
C PRO A 580 -1.14 7.73 -40.34
N ARG A 581 -1.75 8.08 -39.20
CA ARG A 581 -1.40 9.24 -38.37
C ARG A 581 -0.05 9.01 -37.66
N GLN A 582 0.09 7.84 -37.04
CA GLN A 582 1.32 7.34 -36.42
C GLN A 582 2.49 7.35 -37.43
N HIS A 583 2.26 6.82 -38.64
CA HIS A 583 3.21 6.85 -39.75
C HIS A 583 3.54 8.28 -40.20
N SER A 584 2.55 9.17 -40.31
CA SER A 584 2.76 10.56 -40.72
C SER A 584 3.72 11.31 -39.79
N ARG A 585 3.64 11.06 -38.47
CA ARG A 585 4.54 11.67 -37.48
C ARG A 585 5.92 11.00 -37.39
N TRP A 586 5.97 9.66 -37.37
CA TRP A 586 7.18 8.92 -37.00
C TRP A 586 7.80 8.06 -38.12
N SER A 587 7.23 8.10 -39.32
CA SER A 587 7.59 7.27 -40.49
C SER A 587 7.49 5.75 -40.26
N ASN A 588 6.91 5.29 -39.14
CA ASN A 588 6.82 3.88 -38.75
C ASN A 588 5.59 3.64 -37.84
N PRO A 589 4.96 2.45 -37.91
CA PRO A 589 5.03 1.48 -39.01
C PRO A 589 4.38 2.04 -40.28
N THR A 590 4.63 1.45 -41.44
CA THR A 590 3.74 1.63 -42.60
C THR A 590 2.52 0.71 -42.44
N GLU A 591 1.38 1.02 -43.05
CA GLU A 591 0.20 0.11 -43.07
C GLU A 591 0.56 -1.31 -43.55
N SER A 592 1.47 -1.41 -44.52
CA SER A 592 2.02 -2.67 -45.02
C SER A 592 2.84 -3.42 -43.95
N ASN A 593 3.75 -2.72 -43.26
CA ASN A 593 4.55 -3.30 -42.17
C ASN A 593 3.65 -3.72 -40.98
N TYR A 594 2.61 -2.94 -40.68
CA TYR A 594 1.63 -3.24 -39.64
C TYR A 594 0.86 -4.52 -39.96
N THR A 595 0.26 -4.58 -41.16
CA THR A 595 -0.48 -5.76 -41.64
C THR A 595 0.41 -7.00 -41.69
N ALA A 596 1.64 -6.87 -42.23
CA ALA A 596 2.62 -7.95 -42.26
C ALA A 596 3.09 -8.38 -40.86
N SER A 597 3.05 -7.48 -39.87
CA SER A 597 3.38 -7.80 -38.47
C SER A 597 2.25 -8.55 -37.77
N LEU A 598 0.98 -8.20 -38.01
CA LEU A 598 -0.14 -9.01 -37.52
C LEU A 598 -0.13 -10.41 -38.15
N GLU A 599 0.12 -10.52 -39.45
CA GLU A 599 0.27 -11.82 -40.11
C GLU A 599 1.52 -12.59 -39.65
N ARG A 600 2.64 -11.93 -39.32
CA ARG A 600 3.80 -12.56 -38.64
C ARG A 600 3.35 -13.25 -37.35
N MET A 601 2.56 -12.59 -36.51
CA MET A 601 2.06 -13.17 -35.26
C MET A 601 1.18 -14.40 -35.52
N LYS A 602 0.28 -14.35 -36.51
CA LYS A 602 -0.59 -15.48 -36.89
C LYS A 602 0.20 -16.69 -37.42
N ASN A 603 1.18 -16.46 -38.31
CA ASN A 603 2.03 -17.51 -38.86
C ASN A 603 2.96 -18.12 -37.79
N PHE A 604 3.39 -17.32 -36.80
CA PHE A 604 4.15 -17.83 -35.67
C PHE A 604 3.30 -18.71 -34.74
N VAL A 605 2.01 -18.38 -34.55
CA VAL A 605 1.06 -19.24 -33.82
C VAL A 605 0.89 -20.60 -34.52
N ASP A 606 0.75 -20.64 -35.85
CA ASP A 606 0.69 -21.91 -36.61
C ASP A 606 1.99 -22.72 -36.47
N LEU A 607 3.15 -22.04 -36.51
CA LEU A 607 4.45 -22.67 -36.31
C LEU A 607 4.58 -23.32 -34.92
N GLN A 608 4.04 -22.67 -33.87
CA GLN A 608 4.05 -23.22 -32.52
C GLN A 608 3.04 -24.36 -32.34
N GLU A 609 1.84 -24.28 -32.92
CA GLU A 609 0.86 -25.38 -32.90
C GLU A 609 1.44 -26.68 -33.46
N GLY A 610 2.32 -26.59 -34.46
CA GLY A 610 3.00 -27.73 -35.08
C GLY A 610 4.30 -28.22 -34.42
N ARG A 611 4.88 -27.53 -33.42
CA ARG A 611 6.19 -27.91 -32.83
C ARG A 611 6.31 -27.82 -31.30
N PHE A 612 5.45 -27.05 -30.63
CA PHE A 612 5.67 -26.64 -29.23
C PHE A 612 5.76 -27.83 -28.27
N LEU A 613 4.89 -28.84 -28.41
CA LEU A 613 4.93 -30.03 -27.56
C LEU A 613 6.15 -30.92 -27.84
N ASP A 614 6.61 -31.01 -29.08
CA ASP A 614 7.82 -31.77 -29.41
C ASP A 614 9.07 -31.12 -28.79
N GLU A 615 9.14 -29.78 -28.79
CA GLU A 615 10.20 -29.02 -28.11
C GLU A 615 10.14 -29.14 -26.58
N ILE A 616 8.94 -29.09 -25.98
CA ILE A 616 8.71 -29.29 -24.54
C ILE A 616 9.12 -30.72 -24.15
N GLY A 617 8.63 -31.74 -24.86
CA GLY A 617 8.91 -33.15 -24.61
C GLY A 617 10.41 -33.46 -24.65
N SER A 618 11.09 -32.98 -25.70
CA SER A 618 12.54 -33.10 -25.90
C SER A 618 13.38 -32.36 -24.85
N ASN A 619 12.78 -31.52 -24.01
CA ASN A 619 13.43 -30.82 -22.91
C ASN A 619 12.98 -31.28 -21.52
N THR A 620 12.03 -32.21 -21.41
CA THR A 620 11.39 -32.60 -20.14
C THR A 620 11.33 -34.12 -19.95
N VAL A 621 10.45 -34.80 -20.66
CA VAL A 621 10.06 -36.20 -20.37
C VAL A 621 10.50 -37.20 -21.44
N GLU A 622 10.81 -36.75 -22.66
CA GLU A 622 11.26 -37.57 -23.79
C GLU A 622 10.28 -38.72 -24.17
N THR A 623 9.01 -38.64 -23.79
CA THR A 623 7.96 -39.62 -24.13
C THR A 623 7.09 -39.19 -25.33
N PRO A 624 6.41 -40.14 -26.01
CA PRO A 624 5.54 -39.84 -27.16
C PRO A 624 4.25 -39.07 -26.80
N LEU A 625 3.58 -38.55 -27.84
CA LEU A 625 2.31 -37.82 -27.74
C LEU A 625 1.11 -38.64 -28.26
N ALA A 626 0.29 -39.16 -27.35
CA ALA A 626 -0.97 -39.82 -27.68
C ALA A 626 -2.18 -38.88 -27.57
N ASN A 627 -3.31 -39.27 -28.19
CA ASN A 627 -4.59 -38.57 -28.04
C ASN A 627 -5.22 -38.95 -26.70
N LEU A 628 -5.32 -38.00 -25.78
CA LEU A 628 -6.11 -38.12 -24.56
C LEU A 628 -7.51 -37.52 -24.81
N THR A 629 -8.54 -38.34 -24.65
CA THR A 629 -9.95 -37.92 -24.74
C THR A 629 -10.55 -37.87 -23.34
N LEU A 630 -10.94 -36.66 -22.90
CA LEU A 630 -11.67 -36.46 -21.66
C LEU A 630 -13.16 -36.33 -21.99
N SER A 631 -13.99 -37.17 -21.36
CA SER A 631 -15.43 -37.28 -21.63
C SER A 631 -16.25 -37.31 -20.34
N THR A 632 -17.53 -36.92 -20.38
CA THR A 632 -18.40 -36.93 -19.19
C THR A 632 -19.67 -37.74 -19.43
N THR A 633 -20.26 -38.25 -18.34
CA THR A 633 -21.70 -38.52 -18.29
C THR A 633 -22.28 -37.70 -17.14
N GLY A 634 -23.36 -36.95 -17.37
CA GLY A 634 -23.75 -35.85 -16.49
C GLY A 634 -22.93 -34.58 -16.75
N GLU A 635 -23.24 -33.51 -16.03
CA GLU A 635 -22.61 -32.19 -16.24
C GLU A 635 -21.35 -32.04 -15.39
N GLY A 636 -20.28 -31.54 -16.03
CA GLY A 636 -19.02 -31.23 -15.37
C GLY A 636 -17.92 -30.86 -16.35
N SER A 637 -16.71 -30.73 -15.81
CA SER A 637 -15.49 -30.31 -16.49
C SER A 637 -14.27 -30.97 -15.83
N PHE A 638 -13.07 -30.60 -16.26
CA PHE A 638 -11.82 -31.15 -15.74
C PHE A 638 -10.87 -30.03 -15.33
N LYS A 639 -10.02 -30.24 -14.33
CA LYS A 639 -8.65 -29.71 -14.37
C LYS A 639 -7.73 -30.84 -14.82
N PHE A 640 -6.83 -30.57 -15.77
CA PHE A 640 -5.75 -31.47 -16.17
C PHE A 640 -4.44 -30.70 -16.05
N ALA A 641 -3.50 -31.20 -15.23
CA ALA A 641 -2.31 -30.46 -14.79
C ALA A 641 -2.65 -29.05 -14.23
N GLY A 642 -3.77 -28.94 -13.50
CA GLY A 642 -4.30 -27.70 -12.95
C GLY A 642 -5.13 -26.83 -13.92
N VAL A 643 -5.04 -27.07 -15.24
CA VAL A 643 -5.71 -26.24 -16.25
C VAL A 643 -7.15 -26.69 -16.49
N LYS A 644 -8.11 -25.74 -16.44
CA LYS A 644 -9.54 -26.03 -16.61
C LYS A 644 -9.91 -26.34 -18.07
N LEU A 645 -10.29 -27.59 -18.34
CA LEU A 645 -10.67 -28.09 -19.68
C LEU A 645 -12.15 -28.52 -19.73
N LYS A 646 -12.76 -28.42 -20.91
CA LYS A 646 -14.04 -29.06 -21.23
C LYS A 646 -13.79 -30.49 -21.76
N ALA A 647 -14.85 -31.28 -21.91
CA ALA A 647 -14.76 -32.59 -22.59
C ALA A 647 -14.30 -32.41 -24.04
N GLN A 648 -13.15 -32.99 -24.38
CA GLN A 648 -12.47 -32.85 -25.68
C GLN A 648 -11.38 -33.92 -25.85
N THR A 649 -10.86 -34.06 -27.08
CA THR A 649 -9.65 -34.84 -27.39
C THR A 649 -8.49 -33.89 -27.68
N PHE A 650 -7.32 -34.14 -27.09
CA PHE A 650 -6.10 -33.36 -27.30
C PHE A 650 -4.85 -34.24 -27.20
N LYS A 651 -3.69 -33.72 -27.64
CA LYS A 651 -2.40 -34.40 -27.48
C LYS A 651 -1.81 -34.15 -26.10
N ALA A 652 -1.38 -35.21 -25.43
CA ALA A 652 -0.71 -35.17 -24.13
C ALA A 652 0.39 -36.25 -24.05
N PHE A 653 1.31 -36.11 -23.11
CA PHE A 653 2.50 -36.97 -23.04
C PHE A 653 2.18 -38.32 -22.42
N GLU A 654 2.53 -39.39 -23.13
CA GLU A 654 2.44 -40.77 -22.65
C GLU A 654 3.40 -41.01 -21.48
N ASP A 655 3.07 -42.01 -20.65
CA ASP A 655 3.83 -42.48 -19.49
C ASP A 655 4.19 -41.41 -18.42
N THR A 656 3.78 -40.16 -18.63
CA THR A 656 4.05 -39.00 -17.76
C THR A 656 2.87 -38.76 -16.82
N PRO A 657 3.04 -38.83 -15.49
CA PRO A 657 1.94 -38.63 -14.55
C PRO A 657 1.44 -37.19 -14.57
N ALA A 658 0.14 -37.02 -14.74
CA ALA A 658 -0.58 -35.76 -14.62
C ALA A 658 -1.53 -35.82 -13.42
N GLU A 659 -1.65 -34.73 -12.68
CA GLU A 659 -2.80 -34.52 -11.81
C GLU A 659 -4.05 -34.30 -12.68
N ILE A 660 -5.12 -35.05 -12.42
CA ILE A 660 -6.43 -34.83 -13.04
C ILE A 660 -7.50 -34.71 -11.96
N GLU A 661 -8.42 -33.78 -12.15
CA GLU A 661 -9.55 -33.53 -11.27
C GLU A 661 -10.83 -33.44 -12.11
N ALA A 662 -11.78 -34.33 -11.83
CA ALA A 662 -13.14 -34.23 -12.32
C ALA A 662 -13.90 -33.19 -11.50
N ILE A 663 -14.16 -32.03 -12.11
CA ILE A 663 -14.90 -30.92 -11.49
C ILE A 663 -16.37 -31.09 -11.85
N PRO A 664 -17.26 -31.41 -10.90
CA PRO A 664 -18.69 -31.47 -11.17
C PRO A 664 -19.21 -30.11 -11.61
N ALA A 665 -20.26 -30.08 -12.42
CA ALA A 665 -21.09 -28.89 -12.47
C ALA A 665 -21.83 -28.77 -11.12
N PRO A 666 -22.09 -27.57 -10.59
CA PRO A 666 -22.86 -27.43 -9.35
C PRO A 666 -24.24 -28.10 -9.46
N GLY A 667 -24.75 -28.66 -8.36
CA GLY A 667 -25.89 -29.59 -8.37
C GLY A 667 -25.56 -31.00 -8.89
N PHE A 668 -24.29 -31.30 -9.18
CA PHE A 668 -23.77 -32.66 -9.39
C PHE A 668 -22.60 -32.92 -8.45
N ARG A 669 -22.34 -34.20 -8.16
CA ARG A 669 -21.11 -34.70 -7.54
C ARG A 669 -20.45 -35.71 -8.46
N PHE A 670 -19.13 -35.84 -8.32
CA PHE A 670 -18.39 -36.92 -8.95
C PHE A 670 -18.80 -38.26 -8.33
N GLU A 671 -19.17 -39.23 -9.17
CA GLU A 671 -19.49 -40.60 -8.76
C GLU A 671 -18.24 -41.48 -8.82
N ARG A 672 -17.57 -41.51 -9.98
CA ARG A 672 -16.38 -42.32 -10.27
C ARG A 672 -15.83 -42.00 -11.67
N TRP A 673 -14.62 -42.47 -11.94
CA TRP A 673 -14.06 -42.53 -13.29
C TRP A 673 -14.55 -43.79 -14.05
N ALA A 674 -14.27 -43.81 -15.35
CA ALA A 674 -14.04 -45.03 -16.13
C ALA A 674 -12.77 -44.83 -16.96
N GLY A 675 -11.93 -45.87 -17.05
CA GLY A 675 -10.58 -45.81 -17.63
C GLY A 675 -9.48 -45.33 -16.66
N LEU A 676 -9.84 -44.99 -15.41
CA LEU A 676 -8.93 -44.50 -14.38
C LEU A 676 -9.44 -44.92 -12.98
N ASP A 677 -8.54 -45.03 -12.00
CA ASP A 677 -8.84 -45.31 -10.61
C ASP A 677 -8.58 -44.09 -9.71
N GLY A 678 -9.30 -44.01 -8.58
CA GLY A 678 -9.14 -42.97 -7.56
C GLY A 678 -10.37 -42.08 -7.37
N GLY A 679 -10.22 -41.03 -6.56
CA GLY A 679 -11.26 -40.05 -6.29
C GLY A 679 -11.44 -39.03 -7.42
N ALA A 680 -12.27 -38.01 -7.18
CA ALA A 680 -12.51 -36.91 -8.13
C ALA A 680 -11.19 -36.27 -8.58
N LYS A 681 -10.28 -36.04 -7.63
CA LYS A 681 -8.88 -35.69 -7.84
C LYS A 681 -8.01 -36.94 -7.71
N THR A 682 -7.18 -37.24 -8.72
CA THR A 682 -6.30 -38.42 -8.79
C THR A 682 -5.11 -38.16 -9.73
N ILE A 683 -4.22 -39.15 -9.91
CA ILE A 683 -3.10 -39.09 -10.85
C ILE A 683 -3.40 -39.95 -12.07
N LEU A 684 -3.48 -39.33 -13.25
CA LEU A 684 -3.57 -40.01 -14.54
C LEU A 684 -2.18 -40.28 -15.11
N LYS A 685 -1.94 -41.53 -15.51
CA LYS A 685 -0.84 -41.96 -16.38
C LYS A 685 -1.41 -42.94 -17.40
N PHE A 686 -1.04 -42.78 -18.67
CA PHE A 686 -1.62 -43.52 -19.80
C PHE A 686 -0.56 -43.78 -20.89
N THR A 687 -0.87 -44.71 -21.79
CA THR A 687 -0.01 -45.13 -22.91
C THR A 687 -0.91 -45.42 -24.11
N GLY A 688 -0.58 -44.90 -25.28
CA GLY A 688 -1.43 -44.90 -26.48
C GLY A 688 -2.70 -44.05 -26.36
N ASP A 689 -3.44 -43.94 -27.48
CA ASP A 689 -4.68 -43.18 -27.56
C ASP A 689 -5.71 -43.69 -26.52
N THR A 690 -6.09 -42.82 -25.59
CA THR A 690 -6.79 -43.17 -24.36
C THR A 690 -8.05 -42.32 -24.17
N THR A 691 -9.15 -42.93 -23.70
CA THR A 691 -10.37 -42.21 -23.30
C THR A 691 -10.63 -42.40 -21.82
N ILE A 692 -10.78 -41.29 -21.09
CA ILE A 692 -11.15 -41.25 -19.67
C ILE A 692 -12.53 -40.61 -19.56
N THR A 693 -13.44 -41.24 -18.80
CA THR A 693 -14.79 -40.71 -18.57
C THR A 693 -14.98 -40.35 -17.11
N ALA A 694 -15.36 -39.10 -16.82
CA ALA A 694 -15.87 -38.72 -15.51
C ALA A 694 -17.38 -38.97 -15.46
N HIS A 695 -17.84 -39.76 -14.49
CA HIS A 695 -19.26 -39.92 -14.22
C HIS A 695 -19.68 -38.95 -13.12
N PHE A 696 -20.59 -38.04 -13.44
CA PHE A 696 -21.22 -37.11 -12.52
C PHE A 696 -22.68 -37.50 -12.30
N SER A 697 -23.11 -37.51 -11.04
CA SER A 697 -24.49 -37.81 -10.63
C SER A 697 -25.10 -36.61 -9.89
N PRO A 698 -26.42 -36.35 -9.99
CA PRO A 698 -27.04 -35.23 -9.30
C PRO A 698 -26.81 -35.26 -7.79
N ASP A 699 -26.59 -34.08 -7.22
CA ASP A 699 -26.28 -33.85 -5.81
C ASP A 699 -27.34 -32.97 -5.11
N SER A 700 -27.35 -32.96 -3.78
CA SER A 700 -28.38 -32.25 -3.00
C SER A 700 -28.15 -30.74 -2.86
N SER A 701 -27.07 -30.20 -3.44
CA SER A 701 -26.81 -28.76 -3.50
C SER A 701 -27.74 -28.04 -4.49
N THR A 702 -28.28 -26.89 -4.07
CA THR A 702 -29.29 -26.17 -4.87
C THR A 702 -28.68 -24.99 -5.62
N LYS A 703 -28.84 -24.96 -6.95
CA LYS A 703 -28.45 -23.82 -7.80
C LYS A 703 -29.42 -22.64 -7.63
N ILE A 704 -28.89 -21.43 -7.45
CA ILE A 704 -29.64 -20.17 -7.51
C ILE A 704 -28.70 -19.06 -8.00
N SER A 705 -29.04 -18.40 -9.11
CA SER A 705 -28.21 -17.37 -9.77
C SER A 705 -29.06 -16.56 -10.76
N GLY A 706 -28.57 -15.41 -11.20
CA GLY A 706 -29.31 -14.51 -12.08
C GLY A 706 -30.43 -13.76 -11.36
N THR A 707 -31.40 -13.23 -12.12
CA THR A 707 -32.50 -12.41 -11.57
C THR A 707 -33.65 -13.27 -11.05
N LEU A 708 -34.06 -13.07 -9.80
CA LEU A 708 -35.27 -13.68 -9.25
C LEU A 708 -36.53 -13.22 -9.99
N LEU A 709 -37.44 -14.15 -10.27
CA LEU A 709 -38.68 -13.89 -11.02
C LEU A 709 -39.90 -13.67 -10.10
N SER A 710 -39.77 -13.99 -8.82
CA SER A 710 -40.78 -13.87 -7.76
C SER A 710 -40.11 -13.98 -6.39
N ASP A 711 -40.86 -13.72 -5.32
CA ASP A 711 -40.45 -14.02 -3.95
C ASP A 711 -39.96 -15.48 -3.81
N LEU A 712 -38.93 -15.68 -2.98
CA LEU A 712 -38.29 -16.97 -2.77
C LEU A 712 -37.81 -17.15 -1.33
N THR A 713 -38.03 -18.33 -0.76
CA THR A 713 -37.50 -18.74 0.55
C THR A 713 -36.44 -19.82 0.37
N LEU A 714 -35.23 -19.56 0.87
CA LEU A 714 -34.14 -20.54 0.94
C LEU A 714 -34.21 -21.28 2.27
N LYS A 715 -34.02 -22.61 2.23
CA LYS A 715 -34.37 -23.53 3.33
C LYS A 715 -33.22 -24.48 3.67
N PRO A 716 -33.01 -24.86 4.95
CA PRO A 716 -31.86 -25.66 5.36
C PRO A 716 -31.82 -27.05 4.71
N GLU A 717 -32.96 -27.67 4.38
CA GLU A 717 -33.00 -28.97 3.69
C GLU A 717 -32.46 -28.97 2.25
N ASN A 718 -32.26 -27.78 1.67
CA ASN A 718 -31.75 -27.54 0.31
C ASN A 718 -30.33 -26.93 0.32
N SER A 719 -29.74 -26.77 1.51
CA SER A 719 -28.42 -26.17 1.75
C SER A 719 -27.28 -27.18 1.47
N PRO A 720 -26.13 -26.75 0.90
CA PRO A 720 -25.77 -25.40 0.51
C PRO A 720 -26.41 -24.95 -0.81
N TYR A 721 -26.65 -23.65 -0.92
CA TYR A 721 -27.02 -22.98 -2.16
C TYR A 721 -25.77 -22.47 -2.88
N ILE A 722 -25.58 -22.86 -4.14
CA ILE A 722 -24.40 -22.47 -4.93
C ILE A 722 -24.75 -21.34 -5.90
N ILE A 723 -23.98 -20.25 -5.84
CA ILE A 723 -24.17 -19.02 -6.61
C ILE A 723 -23.06 -18.91 -7.67
N THR A 724 -23.42 -19.13 -8.93
CA THR A 724 -22.48 -19.26 -10.07
C THR A 724 -22.47 -18.05 -11.01
N GLU A 725 -23.51 -17.23 -10.97
CA GLU A 725 -23.65 -15.94 -11.65
C GLU A 725 -24.32 -14.96 -10.66
N ASP A 726 -24.14 -13.64 -10.84
CA ASP A 726 -24.67 -12.64 -9.89
C ASP A 726 -26.15 -12.91 -9.56
N LEU A 727 -26.47 -13.00 -8.28
CA LEU A 727 -27.85 -13.18 -7.82
C LEU A 727 -28.49 -11.80 -7.64
N LEU A 728 -29.48 -11.49 -8.49
CA LEU A 728 -30.21 -10.22 -8.47
C LEU A 728 -31.59 -10.40 -7.84
N ILE A 729 -31.86 -9.67 -6.75
CA ILE A 729 -33.20 -9.51 -6.17
C ILE A 729 -33.79 -8.22 -6.75
N PRO A 730 -34.71 -8.26 -7.74
CA PRO A 730 -35.26 -7.06 -8.35
C PRO A 730 -36.26 -6.35 -7.41
N THR A 731 -36.52 -5.07 -7.69
CA THR A 731 -37.51 -4.27 -6.94
C THR A 731 -38.89 -4.94 -6.95
N GLY A 732 -39.51 -5.04 -5.78
CA GLY A 732 -40.79 -5.75 -5.60
C GLY A 732 -40.68 -7.26 -5.43
N THR A 733 -39.48 -7.82 -5.25
CA THR A 733 -39.22 -9.23 -4.92
C THR A 733 -38.44 -9.34 -3.61
N THR A 734 -38.72 -10.40 -2.84
CA THR A 734 -38.10 -10.73 -1.56
C THR A 734 -37.34 -12.05 -1.63
N LEU A 735 -36.08 -12.05 -1.18
CA LEU A 735 -35.37 -13.28 -0.82
C LEU A 735 -35.37 -13.43 0.71
N SER A 736 -35.96 -14.51 1.20
CA SER A 736 -35.89 -14.91 2.62
C SER A 736 -34.92 -16.08 2.77
N VAL A 737 -34.11 -16.07 3.82
CA VAL A 737 -33.09 -17.09 4.11
C VAL A 737 -33.30 -17.63 5.52
N GLU A 738 -33.81 -18.86 5.61
CA GLU A 738 -34.12 -19.54 6.88
C GLU A 738 -32.85 -19.89 7.70
N PRO A 739 -32.96 -20.09 9.03
CA PRO A 739 -31.80 -20.40 9.88
C PRO A 739 -31.02 -21.65 9.43
N GLY A 740 -29.70 -21.62 9.59
CA GLY A 740 -28.80 -22.71 9.21
C GLY A 740 -28.52 -22.87 7.70
N VAL A 741 -29.09 -22.01 6.85
CA VAL A 741 -28.77 -21.99 5.42
C VAL A 741 -27.34 -21.47 5.18
N THR A 742 -26.65 -22.05 4.19
CA THR A 742 -25.35 -21.59 3.70
C THR A 742 -25.45 -21.23 2.21
N LEU A 743 -24.95 -20.05 1.84
CA LEU A 743 -24.72 -19.65 0.45
C LEU A 743 -23.23 -19.69 0.15
N GLN A 744 -22.87 -20.28 -0.99
CA GLN A 744 -21.50 -20.47 -1.46
C GLN A 744 -21.35 -19.76 -2.81
N PHE A 745 -20.57 -18.68 -2.83
CA PHE A 745 -20.38 -17.81 -3.98
C PHE A 745 -19.09 -18.16 -4.72
N GLN A 746 -19.16 -18.31 -6.04
CA GLN A 746 -17.96 -18.48 -6.85
C GLN A 746 -17.17 -17.16 -6.96
N SER A 747 -15.90 -17.25 -7.37
CA SER A 747 -14.99 -16.09 -7.39
C SER A 747 -15.57 -14.93 -8.21
N GLY A 748 -15.50 -13.72 -7.64
CA GLY A 748 -16.04 -12.48 -8.22
C GLY A 748 -17.57 -12.35 -8.30
N ILE A 749 -18.36 -13.37 -7.91
CA ILE A 749 -19.83 -13.34 -7.98
C ILE A 749 -20.45 -12.51 -6.85
N ASN A 750 -21.53 -11.78 -7.12
CA ASN A 750 -22.16 -10.83 -6.19
C ASN A 750 -23.60 -11.22 -5.80
N LEU A 751 -24.07 -10.70 -4.66
CA LEU A 751 -25.49 -10.64 -4.29
C LEU A 751 -25.97 -9.20 -4.38
N ARG A 752 -26.94 -8.92 -5.27
CA ARG A 752 -27.34 -7.56 -5.64
C ARG A 752 -28.82 -7.32 -5.36
N VAL A 753 -29.14 -6.38 -4.49
CA VAL A 753 -30.47 -6.18 -3.89
C VAL A 753 -31.08 -4.86 -4.33
N PHE A 754 -32.10 -4.93 -5.18
CA PHE A 754 -32.98 -3.81 -5.57
C PHE A 754 -34.38 -3.93 -4.92
N GLY A 755 -34.72 -5.12 -4.41
CA GLY A 755 -35.93 -5.44 -3.65
C GLY A 755 -35.65 -5.60 -2.15
N THR A 756 -35.98 -6.76 -1.59
CA THR A 756 -35.87 -7.06 -0.15
C THR A 756 -35.00 -8.28 0.11
N LEU A 757 -34.07 -8.20 1.07
CA LEU A 757 -33.38 -9.36 1.64
C LEU A 757 -33.78 -9.54 3.11
N ARG A 758 -34.13 -10.78 3.51
CA ARG A 758 -34.35 -11.17 4.90
C ARG A 758 -33.47 -12.36 5.25
N VAL A 759 -32.49 -12.17 6.12
CA VAL A 759 -31.69 -13.26 6.69
C VAL A 759 -32.18 -13.51 8.12
N GLU A 760 -32.71 -14.69 8.36
CA GLU A 760 -33.48 -15.05 9.56
C GLU A 760 -32.72 -16.08 10.42
N GLY A 761 -31.39 -15.94 10.51
CA GLY A 761 -30.53 -16.79 11.32
C GLY A 761 -30.81 -16.66 12.83
N SER A 762 -30.35 -17.65 13.60
CA SER A 762 -30.36 -17.62 15.08
C SER A 762 -28.97 -17.85 15.67
N ASN A 763 -28.82 -17.65 16.98
CA ASN A 763 -27.59 -17.98 17.70
C ASN A 763 -27.20 -19.47 17.58
N GLU A 764 -28.19 -20.36 17.57
CA GLU A 764 -28.03 -21.82 17.47
C GLU A 764 -27.87 -22.30 16.01
N ALA A 765 -28.41 -21.53 15.07
CA ALA A 765 -28.45 -21.83 13.63
C ALA A 765 -28.18 -20.57 12.80
N LYS A 766 -26.94 -20.08 12.90
CA LYS A 766 -26.44 -18.92 12.12
C LYS A 766 -26.59 -19.18 10.62
N VAL A 767 -26.79 -18.12 9.83
CA VAL A 767 -26.68 -18.19 8.36
C VAL A 767 -25.24 -17.86 7.96
N VAL A 768 -24.74 -18.49 6.89
CA VAL A 768 -23.36 -18.29 6.42
C VAL A 768 -23.34 -17.90 4.95
N PHE A 769 -22.77 -16.73 4.63
CA PHE A 769 -22.45 -16.32 3.27
C PHE A 769 -20.91 -16.35 3.11
N LYS A 770 -20.41 -17.19 2.21
CA LYS A 770 -18.96 -17.39 2.04
C LYS A 770 -18.54 -17.75 0.60
N GLY A 771 -17.24 -17.80 0.38
CA GLY A 771 -16.65 -18.38 -0.82
C GLY A 771 -16.95 -19.88 -0.99
N ASP A 772 -17.26 -20.28 -2.23
CA ASP A 772 -17.21 -21.66 -2.71
C ASP A 772 -15.76 -22.17 -2.60
N ASP A 773 -15.53 -23.29 -1.92
CA ASP A 773 -14.20 -23.78 -1.49
C ASP A 773 -13.23 -22.72 -0.89
N GLY A 774 -13.76 -21.62 -0.34
CA GLY A 774 -12.97 -20.56 0.31
C GLY A 774 -12.40 -19.49 -0.63
N VAL A 775 -12.81 -19.44 -1.90
CA VAL A 775 -12.38 -18.36 -2.82
C VAL A 775 -12.93 -16.99 -2.43
N THR A 776 -12.20 -15.93 -2.74
CA THR A 776 -12.73 -14.56 -2.62
C THR A 776 -13.86 -14.33 -3.62
N TRP A 777 -15.06 -14.04 -3.12
CA TRP A 777 -16.22 -13.65 -3.95
C TRP A 777 -16.37 -12.12 -4.00
N GLY A 778 -17.40 -11.63 -4.69
CA GLY A 778 -17.72 -10.20 -4.73
C GLY A 778 -18.28 -9.68 -3.41
N GLY A 779 -19.30 -8.83 -3.48
CA GLY A 779 -19.96 -8.26 -2.31
C GLY A 779 -21.48 -8.42 -2.30
N LEU A 780 -22.07 -8.05 -1.17
CA LEU A 780 -23.51 -7.80 -1.01
C LEU A 780 -23.79 -6.32 -1.23
N SER A 781 -24.47 -5.95 -2.32
CA SER A 781 -24.85 -4.56 -2.63
C SER A 781 -26.35 -4.30 -2.48
N PHE A 782 -26.73 -3.30 -1.69
CA PHE A 782 -28.08 -2.74 -1.66
C PHE A 782 -28.15 -1.52 -2.60
N GLU A 783 -28.84 -1.67 -3.73
CA GLU A 783 -28.78 -0.75 -4.87
C GLU A 783 -30.08 0.06 -5.01
N LYS A 784 -30.26 1.08 -4.15
CA LYS A 784 -31.44 1.97 -4.09
C LYS A 784 -32.75 1.21 -3.82
N THR A 785 -32.75 0.40 -2.77
CA THR A 785 -33.89 -0.44 -2.35
C THR A 785 -35.08 0.40 -1.87
N THR A 786 -36.29 0.10 -2.35
CA THR A 786 -37.53 0.76 -1.90
C THR A 786 -38.16 0.13 -0.65
N THR A 787 -37.47 -0.79 0.01
CA THR A 787 -38.02 -1.69 1.04
C THR A 787 -36.93 -2.08 2.07
N PRO A 788 -37.22 -2.05 3.39
CA PRO A 788 -36.24 -2.41 4.42
C PRO A 788 -35.76 -3.86 4.31
N SER A 789 -34.45 -4.06 4.37
CA SER A 789 -33.83 -5.39 4.48
C SER A 789 -33.34 -5.66 5.90
N ILE A 790 -33.35 -6.92 6.34
CA ILE A 790 -32.99 -7.32 7.71
C ILE A 790 -32.03 -8.51 7.68
N LEU A 791 -30.94 -8.43 8.44
CA LEU A 791 -29.92 -9.47 8.56
C LEU A 791 -29.73 -9.84 10.03
N ASN A 792 -29.98 -11.10 10.39
CA ASN A 792 -29.83 -11.61 11.75
C ASN A 792 -28.86 -12.80 11.77
N HIS A 793 -27.91 -12.78 12.71
CA HIS A 793 -26.97 -13.89 12.97
C HIS A 793 -26.27 -14.41 11.69
N LEU A 794 -25.74 -13.47 10.88
CA LEU A 794 -25.02 -13.76 9.65
C LEU A 794 -23.51 -13.80 9.90
N ILE A 795 -22.87 -14.91 9.51
CA ILE A 795 -21.42 -15.00 9.31
C ILE A 795 -21.11 -14.63 7.86
N LEU A 796 -20.22 -13.65 7.67
CA LEU A 796 -19.69 -13.24 6.37
C LEU A 796 -18.20 -13.58 6.28
N ARG A 797 -17.77 -14.29 5.23
CA ARG A 797 -16.35 -14.64 4.97
C ARG A 797 -16.00 -14.56 3.48
N ASN A 798 -14.73 -14.30 3.19
CA ASN A 798 -14.12 -14.23 1.85
C ASN A 798 -14.81 -13.22 0.90
N ALA A 799 -15.47 -12.20 1.45
CA ALA A 799 -16.21 -11.20 0.68
C ALA A 799 -15.31 -10.00 0.33
N SER A 800 -15.34 -9.54 -0.92
CA SER A 800 -14.53 -8.39 -1.37
C SER A 800 -15.38 -7.13 -1.54
N ARG A 801 -15.62 -6.69 -2.78
CA ARG A 801 -16.36 -5.47 -3.12
C ARG A 801 -17.54 -5.80 -4.02
N GLY A 802 -18.60 -4.99 -3.96
CA GLY A 802 -19.73 -5.13 -4.87
C GLY A 802 -19.34 -4.78 -6.32
N LYS A 803 -20.10 -5.31 -7.29
CA LYS A 803 -19.88 -5.21 -8.75
C LYS A 803 -19.51 -3.83 -9.35
N ARG A 804 -19.71 -2.74 -8.60
CA ARG A 804 -19.24 -1.39 -8.94
C ARG A 804 -18.43 -0.84 -7.77
N PRO A 805 -17.13 -1.17 -7.65
CA PRO A 805 -16.34 -0.89 -6.43
C PRO A 805 -16.27 0.59 -6.02
N LEU A 806 -16.35 1.54 -6.95
CA LEU A 806 -16.42 2.98 -6.66
C LEU A 806 -17.77 3.45 -6.05
N ILE A 807 -18.75 2.55 -5.92
CA ILE A 807 -20.08 2.79 -5.33
C ILE A 807 -20.36 1.77 -4.21
N TYR A 808 -19.77 0.58 -4.31
CA TYR A 808 -19.91 -0.53 -3.37
C TYR A 808 -18.51 -1.03 -2.94
N PRO A 809 -17.75 -0.22 -2.18
CA PRO A 809 -16.32 -0.45 -1.90
C PRO A 809 -16.04 -1.53 -0.84
N SER A 810 -17.09 -2.08 -0.21
CA SER A 810 -17.01 -2.95 0.96
C SER A 810 -17.87 -4.22 0.81
N ALA A 811 -17.57 -5.23 1.63
CA ALA A 811 -18.16 -6.57 1.60
C ALA A 811 -19.69 -6.58 1.80
N ILE A 812 -20.21 -5.69 2.65
CA ILE A 812 -21.60 -5.25 2.59
C ILE A 812 -21.58 -3.75 2.25
N SER A 813 -22.26 -3.38 1.16
CA SER A 813 -22.38 -2.00 0.72
C SER A 813 -23.84 -1.61 0.47
N GLY A 814 -24.21 -0.36 0.71
CA GLY A 814 -25.55 0.15 0.36
C GLY A 814 -25.57 1.59 -0.16
N LEU A 815 -26.53 1.88 -1.03
CA LEU A 815 -26.80 3.22 -1.59
C LEU A 815 -28.31 3.48 -1.54
N ASP A 816 -28.73 4.57 -0.89
CA ASP A 816 -30.14 4.93 -0.64
C ASP A 816 -30.98 3.75 -0.12
N ALA A 817 -30.49 3.05 0.91
CA ALA A 817 -31.05 1.79 1.40
C ALA A 817 -31.47 1.85 2.87
N GLU A 818 -32.42 1.00 3.26
CA GLU A 818 -32.78 0.79 4.67
C GLU A 818 -32.41 -0.63 5.09
N VAL A 819 -31.50 -0.75 6.06
CA VAL A 819 -30.89 -2.05 6.42
C VAL A 819 -30.71 -2.17 7.94
N GLU A 820 -31.33 -3.20 8.53
CA GLU A 820 -31.10 -3.61 9.92
C GLU A 820 -30.16 -4.83 9.98
N MET A 821 -29.14 -4.76 10.81
CA MET A 821 -28.07 -5.74 10.97
C MET A 821 -27.86 -6.09 12.45
N ASN A 822 -28.22 -7.32 12.83
CA ASN A 822 -28.21 -7.82 14.19
C ASN A 822 -27.27 -9.04 14.30
N PHE A 823 -26.33 -9.03 15.25
CA PHE A 823 -25.41 -10.14 15.51
C PHE A 823 -24.62 -10.59 14.26
N ILE A 824 -24.11 -9.63 13.49
CA ILE A 824 -23.24 -9.88 12.33
C ILE A 824 -21.83 -10.22 12.81
N ASP A 825 -21.19 -11.12 12.08
CA ASP A 825 -19.86 -11.66 12.34
C ASP A 825 -19.03 -11.54 11.04
N ILE A 826 -18.19 -10.51 10.95
CA ILE A 826 -17.29 -10.24 9.81
C ILE A 826 -15.84 -10.32 10.29
N GLY A 827 -15.04 -11.18 9.65
CA GLY A 827 -13.61 -11.35 9.96
C GLY A 827 -12.70 -11.74 8.79
N GLU A 828 -13.25 -12.00 7.60
CA GLU A 828 -12.49 -12.22 6.37
C GLU A 828 -13.15 -11.41 5.24
N SER A 829 -12.76 -10.14 5.11
CA SER A 829 -13.37 -9.19 4.17
C SER A 829 -12.43 -8.07 3.75
N ARG A 830 -12.61 -7.51 2.56
CA ARG A 830 -11.90 -6.31 2.09
C ARG A 830 -12.77 -5.06 2.21
N GLY A 831 -12.63 -4.34 3.33
CA GLY A 831 -13.55 -3.30 3.78
C GLY A 831 -14.86 -3.93 4.30
N PRO A 832 -15.16 -3.91 5.61
CA PRO A 832 -16.35 -4.58 6.14
C PRO A 832 -17.68 -3.99 5.67
N LEU A 833 -17.93 -2.69 5.94
CA LEU A 833 -19.25 -2.06 5.79
C LEU A 833 -19.14 -0.64 5.20
N PHE A 834 -19.92 -0.33 4.16
CA PHE A 834 -20.03 1.03 3.59
C PHE A 834 -21.49 1.37 3.23
N PHE A 835 -21.99 2.54 3.63
CA PHE A 835 -23.34 2.97 3.29
C PHE A 835 -23.41 4.43 2.89
N GLN A 836 -24.03 4.72 1.74
CA GLN A 836 -24.30 6.08 1.29
C GLN A 836 -25.81 6.38 1.29
N GLY A 837 -26.26 7.30 2.13
CA GLY A 837 -27.67 7.64 2.28
C GLY A 837 -28.54 6.56 2.93
N GLY A 838 -29.82 6.87 3.13
CA GLY A 838 -30.80 5.94 3.70
C GLY A 838 -30.79 5.88 5.24
N ASN A 839 -31.00 4.68 5.80
CA ASN A 839 -31.14 4.43 7.24
C ASN A 839 -30.55 3.06 7.63
N ILE A 840 -29.49 3.06 8.45
CA ILE A 840 -28.75 1.83 8.82
C ILE A 840 -28.80 1.62 10.33
N ILE A 841 -29.03 0.38 10.77
CA ILE A 841 -28.90 0.00 12.18
C ILE A 841 -28.01 -1.24 12.29
N LEU A 842 -26.82 -1.08 12.86
CA LEU A 842 -25.90 -2.16 13.22
C LEU A 842 -25.92 -2.36 14.74
N ARG A 843 -26.14 -3.58 15.23
CA ARG A 843 -26.12 -3.86 16.67
C ARG A 843 -25.57 -5.23 17.04
N ASP A 844 -25.03 -5.32 18.25
CA ASP A 844 -24.60 -6.56 18.92
C ASP A 844 -23.64 -7.41 18.05
N SER A 845 -22.81 -6.75 17.24
CA SER A 845 -22.02 -7.35 16.14
C SER A 845 -20.51 -7.26 16.38
N LEU A 846 -19.76 -8.19 15.76
CA LEU A 846 -18.30 -8.22 15.75
C LEU A 846 -17.78 -7.92 14.35
N ILE A 847 -16.98 -6.85 14.25
CA ILE A 847 -16.36 -6.39 13.01
C ILE A 847 -14.85 -6.36 13.20
N ALA A 848 -14.13 -7.24 12.52
CA ALA A 848 -12.67 -7.19 12.45
C ALA A 848 -12.22 -6.71 11.05
N ILE A 849 -11.15 -5.92 11.01
CA ILE A 849 -10.59 -5.36 9.77
C ILE A 849 -9.27 -6.11 9.47
N PRO A 850 -9.29 -7.19 8.67
CA PRO A 850 -8.10 -8.02 8.45
C PRO A 850 -7.11 -7.39 7.46
N LEU A 851 -7.49 -6.32 6.75
CA LEU A 851 -6.69 -5.67 5.71
C LEU A 851 -6.72 -4.13 5.87
N SER A 852 -7.80 -3.48 5.46
CA SER A 852 -7.84 -2.02 5.29
C SER A 852 -9.27 -1.48 5.19
N GLY A 853 -9.46 -0.22 5.55
CA GLY A 853 -10.71 0.52 5.37
C GLY A 853 -11.74 0.23 6.45
N ASP A 854 -12.57 1.24 6.70
CA ASP A 854 -13.23 1.43 8.00
C ASP A 854 -14.16 0.29 8.42
N GLY A 855 -14.23 0.04 9.73
CA GLY A 855 -15.12 -0.94 10.32
C GLY A 855 -16.59 -0.67 9.97
N LEU A 856 -16.98 0.61 9.95
CA LEU A 856 -18.22 1.09 9.39
C LEU A 856 -18.07 2.51 8.85
N ASN A 857 -18.14 2.68 7.53
CA ASN A 857 -18.21 3.98 6.88
C ASN A 857 -19.67 4.30 6.50
N VAL A 858 -20.19 5.46 6.93
CA VAL A 858 -21.53 5.96 6.53
C VAL A 858 -21.44 7.39 6.03
N LYS A 859 -21.84 7.61 4.77
CA LYS A 859 -21.86 8.94 4.13
C LYS A 859 -23.28 9.36 3.79
N GLN A 860 -23.82 10.32 4.53
CA GLN A 860 -25.19 10.85 4.48
C GLN A 860 -26.26 9.87 4.97
N GLY A 861 -27.39 10.39 5.45
CA GLY A 861 -28.54 9.60 5.91
C GLY A 861 -28.62 9.47 7.42
N ARG A 862 -29.03 8.31 7.93
CA ARG A 862 -29.11 7.99 9.37
C ARG A 862 -28.39 6.69 9.71
N ALA A 863 -27.72 6.63 10.85
CA ALA A 863 -27.04 5.43 11.32
C ALA A 863 -27.12 5.24 12.84
N GLN A 864 -27.31 3.99 13.27
CA GLN A 864 -27.20 3.58 14.68
C GLN A 864 -26.24 2.40 14.81
N THR A 865 -25.20 2.55 15.64
CA THR A 865 -24.20 1.51 15.93
C THR A 865 -24.22 1.23 17.43
N LEU A 866 -24.65 0.03 17.84
CA LEU A 866 -25.06 -0.26 19.23
C LEU A 866 -24.45 -1.56 19.76
N ARG A 867 -23.65 -1.51 20.84
CA ARG A 867 -23.00 -2.68 21.47
C ARG A 867 -22.13 -3.51 20.50
N CYS A 868 -21.51 -2.85 19.52
CA CYS A 868 -20.59 -3.49 18.58
C CYS A 868 -19.17 -3.56 19.15
N THR A 869 -18.38 -4.52 18.67
CA THR A 869 -16.94 -4.59 18.94
C THR A 869 -16.18 -4.48 17.63
N PHE A 870 -15.28 -3.51 17.56
CA PHE A 870 -14.43 -3.23 16.41
C PHE A 870 -12.97 -3.56 16.76
N ILE A 871 -12.32 -4.31 15.86
CA ILE A 871 -10.91 -4.71 15.98
C ILE A 871 -10.17 -4.19 14.75
N GLY A 872 -9.26 -3.24 14.97
CA GLY A 872 -8.44 -2.61 13.96
C GLY A 872 -7.16 -3.39 13.63
N ASN A 873 -6.21 -2.70 13.02
CA ASN A 873 -4.87 -3.19 12.71
C ASN A 873 -3.88 -2.00 12.55
N GLN A 874 -2.72 -2.25 11.93
CA GLN A 874 -1.67 -1.23 11.67
C GLN A 874 -1.79 -0.54 10.29
N SER A 875 -2.84 -0.79 9.52
CA SER A 875 -3.02 -0.22 8.18
C SER A 875 -3.47 1.23 8.25
N PRO A 876 -2.94 2.13 7.39
CA PRO A 876 -3.29 3.55 7.40
C PRO A 876 -4.75 3.79 6.97
N ASP A 877 -5.23 5.01 7.24
CA ASP A 877 -6.53 5.53 6.76
C ASP A 877 -7.66 4.51 6.95
N THR A 878 -7.78 4.06 8.20
CA THR A 878 -8.69 2.98 8.62
C THR A 878 -9.24 3.33 10.00
N ASP A 879 -10.51 3.75 10.05
CA ASP A 879 -11.22 4.11 11.28
C ASP A 879 -12.10 2.95 11.78
N ALA A 880 -12.48 2.96 13.06
CA ALA A 880 -13.46 1.97 13.53
C ALA A 880 -14.87 2.31 13.04
N ILE A 881 -15.22 3.60 13.09
CA ILE A 881 -16.48 4.17 12.61
C ILE A 881 -16.19 5.57 12.01
N ASP A 882 -16.51 5.75 10.72
CA ASP A 882 -16.57 7.04 10.04
C ASP A 882 -18.04 7.39 9.75
N TYR A 883 -18.53 8.50 10.33
CA TYR A 883 -19.82 9.09 9.98
C TYR A 883 -19.62 10.47 9.32
N ASP A 884 -19.85 10.54 8.01
CA ASP A 884 -19.98 11.76 7.19
C ASP A 884 -21.46 12.10 6.99
N GLY A 885 -21.87 13.36 7.17
CA GLY A 885 -23.21 13.87 6.81
C GLY A 885 -24.41 13.17 7.44
N VAL A 886 -24.20 12.37 8.49
CA VAL A 886 -25.23 11.61 9.20
C VAL A 886 -26.06 12.55 10.08
N ILE A 887 -27.38 12.40 10.02
CA ILE A 887 -28.31 13.13 10.89
C ILE A 887 -28.99 12.18 11.89
N ASP A 888 -29.22 12.65 13.11
CA ASP A 888 -29.79 11.87 14.22
C ASP A 888 -29.00 10.57 14.53
N GLY A 889 -27.69 10.57 14.28
CA GLY A 889 -26.83 9.39 14.40
C GLY A 889 -26.58 8.96 15.85
N ILE A 890 -26.40 7.65 16.08
CA ILE A 890 -26.11 7.10 17.42
C ILE A 890 -24.94 6.13 17.35
N ILE A 891 -23.97 6.28 18.25
CA ILE A 891 -22.90 5.30 18.52
C ILE A 891 -22.91 5.02 20.02
N ARG A 892 -23.34 3.83 20.46
CA ARG A 892 -23.55 3.53 21.88
C ARG A 892 -22.99 2.17 22.31
N ASP A 893 -22.45 2.10 23.53
CA ASP A 893 -21.99 0.89 24.23
C ASP A 893 -20.91 0.09 23.45
N CYS A 894 -20.22 0.71 22.48
CA CYS A 894 -19.27 0.02 21.60
C CYS A 894 -17.88 -0.09 22.23
N ARG A 895 -17.12 -1.10 21.80
CA ARG A 895 -15.71 -1.31 22.18
C ARG A 895 -14.83 -1.21 20.94
N ILE A 896 -13.75 -0.43 21.04
CA ILE A 896 -12.90 -0.05 19.91
C ILE A 896 -11.43 -0.24 20.31
N TYR A 897 -10.72 -1.09 19.56
CA TYR A 897 -9.39 -1.59 19.92
C TYR A 897 -8.43 -1.66 18.72
N ASP A 898 -7.16 -1.35 19.00
CA ASP A 898 -5.99 -1.64 18.14
C ASP A 898 -6.00 -0.98 16.75
N PHE A 899 -6.46 0.27 16.69
CA PHE A 899 -6.39 1.12 15.50
C PHE A 899 -5.05 1.89 15.51
N GLN A 900 -4.02 1.27 14.93
CA GLN A 900 -2.61 1.70 15.05
C GLN A 900 -2.02 2.32 13.77
N GLY A 901 -2.81 2.45 12.70
CA GLY A 901 -2.37 3.00 11.41
C GLY A 901 -1.95 4.47 11.44
N PHE A 902 -1.38 4.96 10.34
CA PHE A 902 -1.29 6.41 10.16
C PHE A 902 -2.69 6.97 9.86
N ASN A 903 -3.09 8.06 10.52
CA ASN A 903 -4.41 8.69 10.38
C ASN A 903 -5.56 7.68 10.60
N SER A 904 -5.53 6.98 11.75
CA SER A 904 -6.60 6.10 12.23
C SER A 904 -7.21 6.65 13.52
N ASP A 905 -8.50 6.96 13.47
CA ASP A 905 -9.31 7.41 14.61
C ASP A 905 -10.16 6.27 15.20
N GLY A 906 -10.44 6.37 16.49
CA GLY A 906 -11.41 5.49 17.15
C GLY A 906 -12.82 5.73 16.62
N ILE A 907 -13.21 7.00 16.48
CA ILE A 907 -14.43 7.44 15.78
C ILE A 907 -14.11 8.79 15.11
N ASP A 908 -14.19 8.90 13.79
CA ASP A 908 -14.34 10.21 13.13
C ASP A 908 -15.83 10.49 12.88
N ILE A 909 -16.28 11.64 13.37
CA ILE A 909 -17.49 12.30 12.90
C ILE A 909 -17.03 13.38 11.92
N GLY A 910 -17.02 13.02 10.63
CA GLY A 910 -16.56 13.83 9.51
C GLY A 910 -17.43 15.06 9.24
N GLU A 911 -17.86 15.25 8.00
CA GLU A 911 -18.40 16.53 7.54
C GLU A 911 -19.92 16.67 7.76
N GLU A 912 -20.35 17.81 8.30
CA GLU A 912 -21.76 18.21 8.45
C GLU A 912 -22.72 17.20 9.14
N CYS A 913 -22.25 16.35 10.05
CA CYS A 913 -23.09 15.50 10.88
C CYS A 913 -23.92 16.33 11.89
N LEU A 914 -25.22 16.01 12.06
CA LEU A 914 -26.13 16.80 12.90
C LEU A 914 -26.88 15.95 13.93
N ASN A 915 -26.97 16.45 15.17
CA ASN A 915 -27.73 15.83 16.26
C ASN A 915 -27.28 14.39 16.57
N CYS A 916 -25.98 14.11 16.46
CA CYS A 916 -25.44 12.78 16.75
C CYS A 916 -25.09 12.60 18.24
N LEU A 917 -25.22 11.37 18.74
CA LEU A 917 -24.95 10.98 20.13
C LEU A 917 -23.92 9.85 20.19
N ILE A 918 -22.81 10.09 20.88
CA ILE A 918 -21.76 9.10 21.17
C ILE A 918 -21.78 8.83 22.68
N GLU A 919 -22.30 7.66 23.09
CA GLU A 919 -22.60 7.36 24.49
C GLU A 919 -22.05 6.01 25.01
N GLY A 920 -21.36 6.00 26.15
CA GLY A 920 -21.01 4.76 26.85
C GLY A 920 -19.94 3.88 26.17
N ASN A 921 -19.20 4.41 25.19
CA ASN A 921 -18.21 3.65 24.43
C ASN A 921 -16.87 3.57 25.18
N SER A 922 -16.07 2.54 24.88
CA SER A 922 -14.71 2.36 25.40
C SER A 922 -13.71 2.29 24.25
N ILE A 923 -12.76 3.22 24.23
CA ILE A 923 -11.83 3.45 23.12
C ILE A 923 -10.39 3.44 23.66
N PHE A 924 -9.56 2.55 23.13
CA PHE A 924 -8.20 2.31 23.62
C PHE A 924 -7.16 2.41 22.50
N TYR A 925 -6.17 3.29 22.69
CA TYR A 925 -4.95 3.40 21.88
C TYR A 925 -5.17 3.59 20.38
N SER A 926 -6.10 4.46 19.97
CA SER A 926 -6.10 4.99 18.60
C SER A 926 -4.82 5.80 18.36
N SER A 927 -4.14 5.55 17.24
CA SER A 927 -2.85 6.14 16.88
C SER A 927 -2.89 7.63 16.53
N ASP A 928 -4.07 8.19 16.24
CA ASP A 928 -4.27 9.63 16.04
C ASP A 928 -5.27 10.20 17.07
N LYS A 929 -6.59 10.05 16.86
CA LYS A 929 -7.62 10.59 17.77
C LYS A 929 -8.54 9.51 18.35
N GLY A 930 -8.90 9.62 19.62
CA GLY A 930 -9.87 8.72 20.28
C GLY A 930 -11.29 8.94 19.75
N VAL A 931 -11.75 10.19 19.78
CA VAL A 931 -12.92 10.66 19.03
C VAL A 931 -12.55 11.96 18.34
N SER A 932 -12.94 12.13 17.09
CA SER A 932 -12.80 13.39 16.37
C SER A 932 -14.11 13.85 15.75
N VAL A 933 -14.29 15.17 15.65
CA VAL A 933 -15.52 15.81 15.20
C VAL A 933 -15.15 16.98 14.31
N GLY A 934 -15.61 17.01 13.06
CA GLY A 934 -15.09 17.93 12.05
C GLY A 934 -16.09 18.73 11.23
N GLN A 935 -15.56 19.65 10.44
CA GLN A 935 -16.20 20.33 9.30
C GLN A 935 -17.70 20.70 9.47
N GLY A 936 -18.07 21.20 10.65
CA GLY A 936 -19.40 21.68 10.98
C GLY A 936 -20.30 20.73 11.76
N SER A 937 -19.76 19.60 12.22
CA SER A 937 -20.51 18.54 12.90
C SER A 937 -20.92 18.89 14.33
N THR A 938 -22.15 18.55 14.71
CA THR A 938 -22.75 18.88 16.01
C THR A 938 -23.18 17.62 16.76
N ILE A 939 -22.51 17.33 17.88
CA ILE A 939 -22.70 16.09 18.63
C ILE A 939 -22.82 16.29 20.16
N THR A 940 -23.35 15.28 20.83
CA THR A 940 -23.19 15.06 22.27
C THR A 940 -22.31 13.82 22.51
N LEU A 941 -21.26 13.98 23.32
CA LEU A 941 -20.32 12.95 23.70
C LEU A 941 -20.45 12.70 25.22
N LYS A 942 -20.98 11.54 25.63
CA LYS A 942 -21.34 11.26 27.03
C LYS A 942 -20.92 9.87 27.54
N ASN A 943 -20.49 9.75 28.80
CA ASN A 943 -20.22 8.44 29.44
C ASN A 943 -19.13 7.60 28.76
N ASN A 944 -18.24 8.18 27.95
CA ASN A 944 -17.20 7.42 27.24
C ASN A 944 -15.90 7.34 28.05
N LEU A 945 -15.23 6.20 27.95
CA LEU A 945 -13.85 6.01 28.40
C LEU A 945 -12.92 6.10 27.18
N ILE A 946 -11.94 7.01 27.23
CA ILE A 946 -10.95 7.22 26.16
C ILE A 946 -9.55 7.14 26.78
N VAL A 947 -8.71 6.23 26.27
CA VAL A 947 -7.43 5.89 26.90
C VAL A 947 -6.29 5.86 25.89
N GLY A 948 -5.20 6.56 26.18
CA GLY A 948 -3.90 6.34 25.52
C GLY A 948 -3.78 6.83 24.08
N CYS A 949 -4.74 7.61 23.57
CA CYS A 949 -4.66 8.23 22.24
C CYS A 949 -3.84 9.53 22.29
N PRO A 950 -3.06 9.91 21.26
CA PRO A 950 -2.37 11.21 21.22
C PRO A 950 -3.32 12.39 21.44
N LEU A 951 -4.50 12.38 20.81
CA LEU A 951 -5.56 13.33 21.10
C LEU A 951 -6.85 12.60 21.50
N GLY A 952 -7.26 12.73 22.77
CA GLY A 952 -8.44 12.04 23.29
C GLY A 952 -9.73 12.46 22.57
N ILE A 953 -9.99 13.78 22.50
CA ILE A 953 -11.16 14.35 21.83
C ILE A 953 -10.73 15.54 20.95
N ALA A 954 -10.98 15.49 19.64
CA ALA A 954 -10.68 16.57 18.70
C ALA A 954 -11.94 17.28 18.19
N VAL A 955 -11.99 18.61 18.28
CA VAL A 955 -13.05 19.43 17.68
C VAL A 955 -12.46 20.34 16.61
N LYS A 956 -12.64 19.93 15.36
CA LYS A 956 -12.00 20.43 14.15
C LYS A 956 -12.94 21.41 13.44
N ASP A 957 -12.47 22.62 13.12
CA ASP A 957 -13.12 23.62 12.26
C ASP A 957 -14.40 24.32 12.79
N ALA A 958 -14.82 25.44 12.17
CA ALA A 958 -16.01 26.18 12.64
C ALA A 958 -17.35 25.53 12.26
N ARG A 959 -18.38 25.95 13.00
CA ARG A 959 -19.69 25.32 13.14
C ARG A 959 -19.65 23.98 13.90
N SER A 960 -18.49 23.31 13.97
CA SER A 960 -18.31 22.10 14.78
C SER A 960 -18.49 22.42 16.26
N SER A 961 -19.37 21.67 16.93
CA SER A 961 -19.77 21.95 18.31
C SER A 961 -20.06 20.68 19.09
N VAL A 962 -19.38 20.51 20.24
CA VAL A 962 -19.43 19.29 21.04
C VAL A 962 -19.81 19.60 22.49
N LEU A 963 -20.87 18.97 22.98
CA LEU A 963 -21.13 18.83 24.41
C LEU A 963 -20.41 17.58 24.92
N ILE A 964 -19.40 17.77 25.76
CA ILE A 964 -18.56 16.72 26.35
C ILE A 964 -18.95 16.59 27.83
N ASP A 965 -19.77 15.60 28.18
CA ASP A 965 -20.35 15.45 29.51
C ASP A 965 -20.08 14.07 30.14
N GLN A 966 -19.64 13.97 31.39
CA GLN A 966 -19.38 12.67 32.04
C GLN A 966 -18.45 11.76 31.22
N ASN A 967 -17.30 12.24 30.73
CA ASN A 967 -16.30 11.38 30.07
C ASN A 967 -15.06 11.23 30.96
N THR A 968 -14.40 10.07 30.87
CA THR A 968 -13.12 9.81 31.54
C THR A 968 -12.05 9.68 30.46
N ILE A 969 -11.11 10.63 30.42
CA ILE A 969 -10.01 10.68 29.46
C ILE A 969 -8.71 10.45 30.24
N VAL A 970 -7.91 9.45 29.83
CA VAL A 970 -6.73 9.00 30.58
C VAL A 970 -5.52 8.75 29.67
N ASN A 971 -4.32 9.14 30.12
CA ASN A 971 -3.04 8.84 29.45
C ASN A 971 -2.90 9.40 28.00
N CYS A 972 -3.65 10.45 27.63
CA CYS A 972 -3.53 11.08 26.31
C CYS A 972 -2.45 12.17 26.27
N GLU A 973 -1.75 12.38 25.14
CA GLU A 973 -0.84 13.54 24.99
C GLU A 973 -1.64 14.85 25.19
N THR A 974 -2.80 14.97 24.51
CA THR A 974 -3.82 15.99 24.79
C THR A 974 -5.18 15.37 25.10
N GLY A 975 -5.82 15.78 26.19
CA GLY A 975 -7.12 15.26 26.63
C GLY A 975 -8.28 15.66 25.71
N ALA A 976 -8.49 16.97 25.53
CA ALA A 976 -9.41 17.51 24.52
C ALA A 976 -8.84 18.77 23.86
N ALA A 977 -8.97 18.88 22.53
CA ALA A 977 -8.51 20.03 21.75
C ALA A 977 -9.61 20.60 20.85
N ALA A 978 -9.63 21.92 20.68
CA ALA A 978 -10.47 22.61 19.70
C ALA A 978 -9.61 23.54 18.83
N TYR A 979 -9.62 23.32 17.52
CA TYR A 979 -8.69 23.97 16.59
C TYR A 979 -9.28 24.03 15.17
N GLU A 980 -8.75 24.90 14.32
CA GLU A 980 -8.90 24.80 12.88
C GLU A 980 -7.97 23.69 12.33
N LYS A 981 -8.55 22.65 11.73
CA LYS A 981 -7.82 21.57 11.02
C LYS A 981 -7.60 21.96 9.56
N ASN A 982 -8.65 22.47 8.92
CA ASN A 982 -8.69 22.83 7.51
C ASN A 982 -8.53 24.34 7.37
N PHE A 983 -7.39 24.79 6.83
CA PHE A 983 -6.95 26.18 6.90
C PHE A 983 -7.97 27.16 6.31
N GLY A 984 -8.43 28.11 7.12
CA GLY A 984 -9.47 29.08 6.79
C GLY A 984 -10.88 28.73 7.25
N SER A 985 -11.14 27.50 7.70
CA SER A 985 -12.48 27.02 8.06
C SER A 985 -13.01 27.56 9.40
N GLY A 986 -12.20 28.29 10.17
CA GLY A 986 -12.52 28.81 11.49
C GLY A 986 -12.31 27.78 12.61
N GLY A 987 -12.53 28.17 13.87
CA GLY A 987 -12.23 27.34 15.04
C GLY A 987 -13.42 26.55 15.61
N GLY A 988 -13.14 25.37 16.15
CA GLY A 988 -14.11 24.48 16.81
C GLY A 988 -14.57 24.95 18.19
N GLN A 989 -15.69 24.38 18.68
CA GLN A 989 -16.29 24.78 19.96
C GLN A 989 -16.62 23.56 20.85
N ALA A 990 -16.21 23.59 22.12
CA ALA A 990 -16.55 22.55 23.09
C ALA A 990 -17.05 23.11 24.43
N VAL A 991 -18.04 22.42 25.00
CA VAL A 991 -18.51 22.63 26.38
C VAL A 991 -18.24 21.35 27.15
N VAL A 992 -17.35 21.42 28.13
CA VAL A 992 -16.90 20.28 28.95
C VAL A 992 -17.54 20.37 30.34
N THR A 993 -18.34 19.37 30.70
CA THR A 993 -18.96 19.24 32.02
C THR A 993 -18.67 17.88 32.63
N ASN A 994 -18.53 17.82 33.96
CA ASN A 994 -18.53 16.55 34.71
C ASN A 994 -17.47 15.53 34.25
N CYS A 995 -16.35 15.95 33.67
CA CYS A 995 -15.35 15.03 33.11
C CYS A 995 -14.17 14.79 34.07
N ILE A 996 -13.44 13.70 33.85
CA ILE A 996 -12.13 13.44 34.43
C ILE A 996 -11.07 13.49 33.33
N PHE A 997 -10.00 14.25 33.57
CA PHE A 997 -8.76 14.22 32.77
C PHE A 997 -7.61 13.77 33.66
N SER A 998 -7.18 12.51 33.52
CA SER A 998 -6.18 11.89 34.40
C SER A 998 -4.91 11.55 33.64
N ASN A 999 -3.76 11.98 34.17
CA ASN A 999 -2.43 11.74 33.59
C ASN A 999 -2.31 12.11 32.09
N CYS A 1000 -3.02 13.16 31.65
CA CYS A 1000 -2.80 13.75 30.32
C CYS A 1000 -1.68 14.81 30.39
N GLU A 1001 -0.79 14.87 29.39
CA GLU A 1001 0.28 15.89 29.36
C GLU A 1001 -0.32 17.30 29.26
N GLN A 1002 -1.35 17.47 28.42
CA GLN A 1002 -2.20 18.66 28.37
C GLN A 1002 -3.68 18.29 28.42
N ASN A 1003 -4.39 18.61 29.50
CA ASN A 1003 -5.82 18.26 29.63
C ASN A 1003 -6.70 18.92 28.56
N ILE A 1004 -6.48 20.20 28.27
CA ILE A 1004 -7.31 21.05 27.41
C ILE A 1004 -6.41 21.92 26.54
N SER A 1005 -6.67 21.98 25.24
CA SER A 1005 -5.97 22.87 24.29
C SER A 1005 -6.96 23.59 23.36
N ASN A 1006 -6.71 24.86 23.04
CA ASN A 1006 -7.40 25.52 21.93
C ASN A 1006 -6.56 26.62 21.28
N ASP A 1007 -6.76 26.83 19.98
CA ASP A 1007 -6.19 27.96 19.26
C ASP A 1007 -6.92 29.29 19.57
N SER A 1008 -6.49 30.39 18.94
CA SER A 1008 -7.04 31.73 19.20
C SER A 1008 -8.43 32.03 18.60
N ILE A 1009 -8.99 31.12 17.82
CA ILE A 1009 -10.28 31.27 17.10
C ILE A 1009 -11.31 30.21 17.50
N SER A 1010 -10.86 29.15 18.13
CA SER A 1010 -11.64 28.07 18.75
C SER A 1010 -11.97 28.40 20.20
N SER A 1011 -12.81 27.60 20.84
CA SER A 1011 -13.12 27.79 22.26
C SER A 1011 -13.46 26.51 22.99
N ILE A 1012 -12.89 26.32 24.18
CA ILE A 1012 -13.32 25.31 25.14
C ILE A 1012 -13.74 26.01 26.43
N THR A 1013 -14.90 25.60 26.96
CA THR A 1013 -15.35 26.00 28.30
C THR A 1013 -15.43 24.77 29.19
N VAL A 1014 -14.99 24.87 30.45
CA VAL A 1014 -14.91 23.74 31.38
C VAL A 1014 -15.60 24.07 32.70
N ALA A 1015 -16.51 23.21 33.15
CA ALA A 1015 -17.14 23.30 34.46
C ALA A 1015 -17.28 21.94 35.13
N TYR A 1016 -17.31 21.94 36.47
CA TYR A 1016 -17.50 20.75 37.30
C TYR A 1016 -16.68 19.53 36.87
N SER A 1017 -15.44 19.72 36.42
CA SER A 1017 -14.56 18.65 35.93
C SER A 1017 -13.31 18.54 36.80
N LEU A 1018 -12.75 17.34 36.90
CA LEU A 1018 -11.54 17.04 37.69
C LEU A 1018 -10.33 16.80 36.78
N SER A 1019 -9.17 17.22 37.24
CA SER A 1019 -7.88 16.71 36.76
C SER A 1019 -6.91 16.50 37.92
N ASP A 1020 -5.95 15.59 37.75
CA ASP A 1020 -4.83 15.37 38.66
C ASP A 1020 -3.59 16.21 38.32
N THR A 1021 -3.38 16.56 37.05
CA THR A 1021 -2.17 17.30 36.60
C THR A 1021 -2.29 18.82 36.77
N THR A 1022 -3.42 19.45 36.42
CA THR A 1022 -3.58 20.91 36.46
C THR A 1022 -5.00 21.37 36.79
N LEU A 1023 -5.15 22.47 37.56
CA LEU A 1023 -6.47 23.02 37.88
C LEU A 1023 -7.09 23.69 36.66
N LEU A 1024 -8.13 23.07 36.11
CA LEU A 1024 -8.83 23.55 34.92
C LEU A 1024 -9.57 24.87 35.19
N SER A 1025 -9.42 25.87 34.31
CA SER A 1025 -10.09 27.16 34.46
C SER A 1025 -11.60 27.04 34.22
N GLY A 1026 -12.40 27.61 35.12
CA GLY A 1026 -13.87 27.66 35.00
C GLY A 1026 -14.61 27.43 36.32
N THR A 1027 -15.87 27.02 36.22
CA THR A 1027 -16.76 26.89 37.38
C THR A 1027 -16.57 25.56 38.08
N LYS A 1028 -16.12 25.57 39.34
CA LYS A 1028 -16.15 24.40 40.25
C LYS A 1028 -15.35 23.17 39.77
N ASN A 1029 -14.37 23.37 38.91
CA ASN A 1029 -13.38 22.34 38.58
C ASN A 1029 -12.52 21.99 39.81
N LEU A 1030 -12.01 20.76 39.84
CA LEU A 1030 -11.20 20.21 40.93
C LEU A 1030 -9.78 19.89 40.44
N LEU A 1031 -8.82 20.02 41.36
CA LEU A 1031 -7.46 19.50 41.22
C LEU A 1031 -7.23 18.42 42.28
N GLY A 1032 -6.98 17.18 41.86
CA GLY A 1032 -6.74 16.04 42.74
C GLY A 1032 -6.82 14.70 42.02
N ASP A 1033 -6.22 13.70 42.63
CA ASP A 1033 -6.25 12.29 42.20
C ASP A 1033 -7.72 11.78 42.10
N PRO A 1034 -8.14 11.19 40.97
CA PRO A 1034 -9.46 10.57 40.84
C PRO A 1034 -9.65 9.29 41.67
N ILE A 1035 -8.58 8.71 42.22
CA ILE A 1035 -8.56 7.49 43.05
C ILE A 1035 -9.30 6.33 42.39
N PHE A 1036 -8.85 5.96 41.19
CA PHE A 1036 -9.28 4.77 40.45
C PHE A 1036 -8.95 3.46 41.18
N ALA A 1037 -9.69 2.39 40.89
CA ALA A 1037 -9.55 1.12 41.58
C ALA A 1037 -8.23 0.38 41.25
N ASN A 1038 -7.77 0.41 39.98
CA ASN A 1038 -6.42 -0.02 39.58
C ASN A 1038 -6.05 0.50 38.18
N ALA A 1039 -5.59 1.75 38.08
CA ALA A 1039 -5.24 2.39 36.81
C ALA A 1039 -4.15 1.64 36.02
N ASP A 1040 -3.17 1.03 36.71
CA ASP A 1040 -2.09 0.23 36.10
C ASP A 1040 -2.58 -1.02 35.36
N ALA A 1041 -3.81 -1.46 35.64
CA ALA A 1041 -4.49 -2.57 34.97
C ALA A 1041 -5.70 -2.10 34.14
N LEU A 1042 -5.74 -0.81 33.76
CA LEU A 1042 -6.87 -0.11 33.12
C LEU A 1042 -8.21 -0.15 33.89
N ASN A 1043 -8.22 -0.45 35.18
CA ASN A 1043 -9.43 -0.28 35.99
C ASN A 1043 -9.57 1.18 36.44
N PHE A 1044 -10.37 1.93 35.67
CA PHE A 1044 -10.76 3.32 35.92
C PHE A 1044 -12.09 3.48 36.67
N GLU A 1045 -12.59 2.44 37.36
CA GLU A 1045 -13.73 2.55 38.28
C GLU A 1045 -13.35 3.43 39.49
N LEU A 1046 -14.21 4.39 39.87
CA LEU A 1046 -13.96 5.26 41.01
C LEU A 1046 -14.07 4.49 42.34
N THR A 1047 -13.09 4.65 43.22
CA THR A 1047 -13.18 4.13 44.59
C THR A 1047 -14.00 5.06 45.48
N ALA A 1048 -14.58 4.51 46.56
CA ALA A 1048 -15.43 5.25 47.52
C ALA A 1048 -14.73 6.40 48.30
N GLY A 1049 -13.43 6.63 48.08
CA GLY A 1049 -12.69 7.78 48.61
C GLY A 1049 -12.50 8.92 47.59
N SER A 1050 -12.89 8.73 46.33
CA SER A 1050 -12.61 9.64 45.23
C SER A 1050 -13.26 11.03 45.41
N PRO A 1051 -12.53 12.12 45.11
CA PRO A 1051 -13.08 13.48 45.09
C PRO A 1051 -13.98 13.77 43.87
N ALA A 1052 -14.04 12.85 42.89
CA ALA A 1052 -14.96 12.92 41.76
C ALA A 1052 -16.40 12.50 42.15
N LEU A 1053 -16.56 11.67 43.19
CA LEU A 1053 -17.87 11.19 43.62
C LEU A 1053 -18.75 12.33 44.13
N ASN A 1054 -20.00 12.35 43.66
CA ASN A 1054 -21.02 13.33 43.99
C ASN A 1054 -20.61 14.79 43.74
N ALA A 1055 -19.68 15.02 42.82
CA ALA A 1055 -18.97 16.28 42.66
C ALA A 1055 -19.37 17.11 41.42
N GLY A 1056 -20.05 16.52 40.42
CA GLY A 1056 -20.48 17.15 39.16
C GLY A 1056 -21.64 18.16 39.32
N ASP A 1057 -22.11 18.78 38.23
CA ASP A 1057 -23.05 19.91 38.27
C ASP A 1057 -24.33 19.60 39.08
N PRO A 1058 -24.65 20.34 40.17
CA PRO A 1058 -25.88 20.15 40.92
C PRO A 1058 -27.17 20.53 40.15
N GLN A 1059 -27.06 20.98 38.90
CA GLN A 1059 -28.18 21.14 37.96
C GLN A 1059 -28.32 19.99 36.95
N HIS A 1060 -27.33 19.09 36.86
CA HIS A 1060 -27.47 17.85 36.10
C HIS A 1060 -28.42 16.88 36.82
N GLN A 1061 -28.92 15.88 36.09
CA GLN A 1061 -29.72 14.80 36.67
C GLN A 1061 -28.91 13.99 37.70
N ASN A 1062 -29.55 13.58 38.79
CA ASN A 1062 -28.96 12.66 39.76
C ASN A 1062 -28.61 11.31 39.12
N ASP A 1063 -27.59 10.64 39.67
CA ASP A 1063 -27.13 9.33 39.24
C ASP A 1063 -28.16 8.21 39.51
N PRO A 1064 -27.98 7.00 38.93
CA PRO A 1064 -28.93 5.90 39.08
C PRO A 1064 -29.20 5.43 40.52
N ASP A 1065 -28.33 5.76 41.47
CA ASP A 1065 -28.53 5.50 42.91
C ASP A 1065 -29.33 6.61 43.63
N GLY A 1066 -29.63 7.70 42.94
CA GLY A 1066 -30.37 8.87 43.42
C GLY A 1066 -29.48 9.96 44.04
N THR A 1067 -28.16 9.85 43.99
CA THR A 1067 -27.22 10.84 44.54
C THR A 1067 -26.82 11.91 43.51
N ARG A 1068 -26.02 12.92 43.90
CA ARG A 1068 -25.60 13.99 42.97
C ARG A 1068 -24.64 13.41 41.95
N VAL A 1069 -24.68 13.88 40.69
CA VAL A 1069 -23.85 13.30 39.63
C VAL A 1069 -22.36 13.28 39.98
N ASP A 1070 -21.71 12.15 39.72
CA ASP A 1070 -20.27 11.98 39.77
C ASP A 1070 -19.56 12.78 38.65
N MET A 1071 -18.23 12.92 38.74
CA MET A 1071 -17.40 13.34 37.59
C MET A 1071 -16.77 12.09 36.95
N GLY A 1072 -16.65 12.09 35.63
CA GLY A 1072 -16.15 10.95 34.84
C GLY A 1072 -17.27 10.15 34.19
N ALA A 1073 -16.88 9.12 33.44
CA ALA A 1073 -17.80 8.17 32.81
C ALA A 1073 -18.28 7.08 33.78
N LEU A 1074 -19.53 6.66 33.61
CA LEU A 1074 -20.11 5.49 34.28
C LEU A 1074 -19.55 4.17 33.70
N TYR A 1075 -18.26 3.94 33.92
CA TYR A 1075 -17.51 2.78 33.47
C TYR A 1075 -17.70 1.56 34.37
N ARG A 1076 -17.44 0.35 33.83
CA ARG A 1076 -17.24 -0.89 34.58
C ARG A 1076 -16.10 -1.68 33.99
N TYR A 1077 -15.24 -2.21 34.85
CA TYR A 1077 -14.01 -2.86 34.43
C TYR A 1077 -14.19 -4.27 33.87
N SER A 1078 -13.43 -4.60 32.81
CA SER A 1078 -13.15 -5.97 32.39
C SER A 1078 -11.64 -6.20 32.37
N PRO A 1079 -11.12 -7.31 32.92
CA PRO A 1079 -9.68 -7.58 33.01
C PRO A 1079 -9.05 -8.03 31.67
N ASP A 1080 -9.66 -7.69 30.54
CA ASP A 1080 -9.28 -8.13 29.19
C ASP A 1080 -8.71 -6.97 28.33
N ASP A 1081 -8.60 -5.75 28.88
CA ASP A 1081 -8.09 -4.52 28.24
C ASP A 1081 -6.56 -4.26 28.58
N TYR A 1082 -5.78 -3.56 27.73
CA TYR A 1082 -4.30 -3.79 27.53
C TYR A 1082 -3.31 -2.59 27.83
N PRO A 1083 -1.94 -2.70 27.91
CA PRO A 1083 -1.06 -1.61 28.47
C PRO A 1083 0.37 -1.26 27.87
N PHE A 1084 0.76 0.03 27.63
CA PHE A 1084 2.16 0.55 27.34
C PHE A 1084 2.40 2.13 27.43
N THR A 1085 3.62 2.72 27.22
CA THR A 1085 3.99 4.20 27.47
C THR A 1085 5.29 4.82 26.80
N GLN A 1086 5.46 6.19 26.67
CA GLN A 1086 6.67 7.00 26.18
C GLN A 1086 7.09 8.27 27.04
N THR A 1087 7.65 9.48 26.69
CA THR A 1087 7.68 10.51 25.54
C THR A 1087 8.99 11.45 25.47
N PRO A 1088 9.20 12.48 24.56
CA PRO A 1088 10.54 13.14 24.20
C PRO A 1088 10.73 14.73 24.13
N THR A 1089 11.97 15.34 23.96
CA THR A 1089 12.19 16.85 23.80
C THR A 1089 13.43 17.48 23.02
N ILE A 1090 13.24 18.23 21.88
CA ILE A 1090 13.69 19.63 21.46
C ILE A 1090 13.25 20.04 19.98
N VAL A 1091 13.70 21.12 19.25
CA VAL A 1091 12.95 21.82 18.12
C VAL A 1091 13.65 22.23 16.75
N ILE A 1092 13.18 21.71 15.58
CA ILE A 1092 13.58 22.01 14.15
C ILE A 1092 13.37 23.47 13.79
N ASN A 1093 14.04 23.89 12.72
CA ASN A 1093 14.07 25.24 12.19
C ASN A 1093 13.21 25.49 10.94
N GLU A 1094 13.35 24.73 9.85
CA GLU A 1094 12.69 24.99 8.54
C GLU A 1094 12.32 23.68 7.83
N VAL A 1095 11.22 23.65 7.08
CA VAL A 1095 10.80 22.53 6.21
C VAL A 1095 10.14 23.09 4.94
N LEU A 1096 10.34 22.43 3.80
CA LEU A 1096 9.56 22.65 2.58
C LEU A 1096 9.07 21.31 2.01
N ALA A 1097 7.77 21.24 1.70
CA ALA A 1097 7.12 20.15 0.99
C ALA A 1097 6.47 20.66 -0.31
N ASN A 1098 6.09 19.75 -1.21
CA ASN A 1098 5.22 19.99 -2.38
C ASN A 1098 5.62 21.20 -3.25
N SER A 1099 6.91 21.35 -3.58
CA SER A 1099 7.39 22.57 -4.26
C SER A 1099 7.09 22.66 -5.77
N GLY A 1100 6.46 21.64 -6.36
CA GLY A 1100 6.15 21.55 -7.80
C GLY A 1100 7.35 21.53 -8.77
N ALA A 1101 8.59 21.78 -8.30
CA ALA A 1101 9.77 21.97 -9.15
C ALA A 1101 11.11 21.52 -8.52
N ALA A 1102 11.13 21.12 -7.24
CA ALA A 1102 12.32 20.68 -6.52
C ALA A 1102 12.00 19.63 -5.44
N SER A 1103 13.04 19.00 -4.89
CA SER A 1103 12.94 18.03 -3.79
C SER A 1103 12.61 18.71 -2.45
N ASP A 1104 11.96 17.95 -1.56
CA ASP A 1104 11.63 18.31 -0.19
C ASP A 1104 12.88 18.38 0.71
N TRP A 1105 12.89 19.21 1.76
CA TRP A 1105 14.07 19.41 2.64
C TRP A 1105 13.72 19.95 4.05
N VAL A 1106 14.72 19.90 4.96
CA VAL A 1106 14.62 20.28 6.39
C VAL A 1106 15.90 21.00 6.88
N GLU A 1107 15.78 21.96 7.80
CA GLU A 1107 16.88 22.68 8.48
C GLU A 1107 16.79 22.53 10.01
N LEU A 1108 17.93 22.29 10.68
CA LEU A 1108 18.01 22.19 12.15
C LEU A 1108 18.42 23.50 12.83
N TYR A 1109 18.12 23.56 14.14
CA TYR A 1109 18.47 24.63 15.06
C TYR A 1109 19.15 24.04 16.31
N ASN A 1110 19.32 24.86 17.33
CA ASN A 1110 19.77 24.48 18.66
C ASN A 1110 19.11 25.44 19.64
N ARG A 1111 18.23 24.94 20.52
CA ARG A 1111 17.48 25.76 21.49
C ARG A 1111 18.27 26.06 22.78
N SER A 1112 19.57 25.76 22.80
CA SER A 1112 20.53 26.19 23.81
C SER A 1112 21.51 27.21 23.22
N ASN A 1113 22.21 27.96 24.08
CA ASN A 1113 23.19 28.99 23.64
C ASN A 1113 24.63 28.45 23.54
N ASP A 1114 24.84 27.15 23.78
CA ASP A 1114 26.15 26.50 23.76
C ASP A 1114 26.38 25.79 22.41
N SER A 1115 27.64 25.68 21.98
CA SER A 1115 28.00 24.95 20.75
C SER A 1115 27.83 23.44 20.94
N LEU A 1116 26.99 22.81 20.13
CA LEU A 1116 26.74 21.37 20.13
C LEU A 1116 27.35 20.69 18.89
N GLU A 1117 28.08 19.60 19.13
CA GLU A 1117 28.69 18.74 18.11
C GLU A 1117 27.62 17.78 17.56
N ILE A 1118 27.11 18.06 16.35
CA ILE A 1118 26.01 17.27 15.75
C ILE A 1118 26.50 16.13 14.84
N GLY A 1119 27.82 15.98 14.68
CA GLY A 1119 28.43 14.94 13.88
C GLY A 1119 28.06 13.54 14.40
N GLY A 1120 27.45 12.72 13.55
CA GLY A 1120 27.00 11.38 13.94
C GLY A 1120 25.65 11.32 14.67
N TRP A 1121 24.92 12.45 14.84
CA TRP A 1121 23.51 12.47 15.27
C TRP A 1121 22.58 11.86 14.21
N PHE A 1122 21.32 11.66 14.56
CA PHE A 1122 20.32 11.05 13.69
C PHE A 1122 19.10 11.96 13.45
N LEU A 1123 18.60 11.92 12.23
CA LEU A 1123 17.33 12.48 11.78
C LEU A 1123 16.35 11.33 11.50
N SER A 1124 15.07 11.57 11.78
CA SER A 1124 13.99 10.67 11.39
C SER A 1124 12.67 11.40 11.22
N ASP A 1125 11.90 10.91 10.26
CA ASP A 1125 10.47 11.17 10.04
C ASP A 1125 9.58 10.19 10.84
N SER A 1126 10.19 9.27 11.59
CA SER A 1126 9.53 8.12 12.23
C SER A 1126 9.85 8.07 13.72
N LYS A 1127 8.80 8.16 14.57
CA LYS A 1127 8.90 7.98 16.04
C LYS A 1127 9.50 6.60 16.42
N SER A 1128 9.37 5.58 15.56
CA SER A 1128 9.83 4.20 15.83
C SER A 1128 11.25 3.89 15.32
N ASN A 1129 11.74 4.58 14.27
CA ASN A 1129 13.12 4.44 13.79
C ASN A 1129 13.92 5.74 13.98
N LEU A 1130 14.28 6.04 15.23
CA LEU A 1130 15.02 7.26 15.59
C LEU A 1130 16.47 7.32 15.04
N MET A 1131 16.95 6.26 14.36
CA MET A 1131 18.28 6.20 13.74
C MET A 1131 18.25 6.16 12.20
N LYS A 1132 17.10 6.44 11.58
CA LYS A 1132 16.85 6.25 10.13
C LYS A 1132 17.89 6.93 9.21
N PHE A 1133 18.25 8.18 9.48
CA PHE A 1133 19.22 8.93 8.69
C PHE A 1133 20.31 9.52 9.59
N ARG A 1134 21.58 9.14 9.38
CA ARG A 1134 22.70 9.64 10.20
C ARG A 1134 23.38 10.83 9.55
N ILE A 1135 23.57 11.90 10.31
CA ILE A 1135 24.41 13.05 9.94
C ILE A 1135 25.88 12.60 9.95
N SER A 1136 26.65 12.93 8.92
CA SER A 1136 28.08 12.58 8.86
C SER A 1136 28.84 13.19 10.05
N PRO A 1137 29.85 12.50 10.60
CA PRO A 1137 30.98 13.16 11.26
C PRO A 1137 31.72 14.10 10.30
#